data_AF-A0AA36ML54-F1
#
_entry.id   AF-A0AA36ML54-F1
#
_cell.length_a   1.000
_cell.length_b   1.000
_cell.length_c   1.000
_cell.angle_alpha   90.00
_cell.angle_beta   90.00
_cell.angle_gamma   90.00
#
_symmetry.space_group_name_H-M   'P 1'
#
loop_
_entity.id
_entity.type
_entity.pdbx_description
1 polymer ?
#
loop_
_entity_poly.entity_id
_entity_poly.type
_entity_poly.pdbx_seq_one_letter_code
_entity_poly.pdbx_strand_id
1 'polypeptide(L)'
;ASSQRWLHAGVALRARAREDNNAEDRLHLEEAIAEAKRVLQDNDTVEKIKAVLRKAQKINPGKWTLSGKKDELKQKLREFVEEAKATLKGLKEDSRRAQVTSWHPGRGGVASRASPQQDSGAEDRRDLEEVVAEADRVLEDNGTVKETKAVLRRWSSTLVGVARAAKVLSSGKAQKIYPEEMPVKRRIPKAEDPAVFTTDVFIPLDETIRKLDVLLQDERVVFLRAGVASGKSTLAQHLCTTQPSKYFGVHAPLAKDATIFEMWDRKMRAAVWGQNSNVKDKDLQDMIRLIYDNDQVLVFDECHLLFACPEFHEQFLKKPSYLKRRPMVLLLSAASEGTDQQGRTYLTPAAVTAKYMWTPPIPHANELVDQLAEADVYLSQDAVAFFMDFCAGHRSLFIRSMEWVQQKQSGDSTRWDLTRAQGEVSQAWDTDNWTETSDDSLMGKLQTVRAIRVNGAFSDPQSIPQQFVDILCEGPTAGMDANLRRKLTLVGFTLPVVPATDRIPEEFTPLDWAKLGTKYGVANYMMASYYRQALAKKRQLTVDVDRSPTSCTDLLLRALPYLLFADVVAIQGDKFGIRSDVSQEELPFEVHYTHAAVRELKRLVGSTNSLESTKKGKVDIYTTLEDGSTFAIEAVMSSRGATSIAKHRDRFESASMTNYAHAQHKCLLIIGKCGDMREIVGKVRDGIEVVGLAPNPSHTGYYVYVKRQGEKVVDFHIPCDGVARGFSWKDEEPFFEISSAQKFKYIEPGGAAPQRPPAVWVCQLGSPGSGGFQPAGNAFPINPVPQNIAYLKEAIKQKNPNTVSCDAYQMDIYRRKDGRWVKETRMSSSLRNTDEADCYGFMLPAGAAGAT
;
A
#
# COMPACT_ATOMS: atom_id res chain seq x y z
N ALA A 1 -48.75 -6.50 27.39
CA ALA A 1 -49.69 -5.36 27.23
C ALA A 1 -49.80 -4.88 25.77
N SER A 2 -48.69 -4.53 25.10
CA SER A 2 -48.70 -4.06 23.70
C SER A 2 -49.17 -5.13 22.70
N SER A 3 -48.77 -6.39 22.89
CA SER A 3 -49.19 -7.51 22.02
C SER A 3 -50.69 -7.83 22.15
N GLN A 4 -51.30 -7.60 23.31
CA GLN A 4 -52.74 -7.77 23.53
C GLN A 4 -53.57 -6.67 22.85
N ARG A 5 -53.05 -5.43 22.76
CA ARG A 5 -53.70 -4.32 22.03
C ARG A 5 -53.71 -4.55 20.51
N TRP A 6 -52.64 -5.13 19.97
CA TRP A 6 -52.59 -5.52 18.55
C TRP A 6 -53.50 -6.72 18.23
N LEU A 7 -53.67 -7.65 19.17
CA LEU A 7 -54.65 -8.72 19.03
C LEU A 7 -56.09 -8.18 18.96
N HIS A 8 -56.43 -7.20 19.80
CA HIS A 8 -57.75 -6.54 19.76
C HIS A 8 -57.97 -5.72 18.47
N ALA A 9 -56.93 -5.06 17.94
CA ALA A 9 -57.00 -4.35 16.65
C ALA A 9 -57.22 -5.33 15.47
N GLY A 10 -56.61 -6.51 15.51
CA GLY A 10 -56.83 -7.58 14.52
C GLY A 10 -58.24 -8.18 14.58
N VAL A 11 -58.85 -8.25 15.77
CA VAL A 11 -60.25 -8.69 15.93
C VAL A 11 -61.23 -7.62 15.42
N ALA A 12 -60.93 -6.33 15.60
CA ALA A 12 -61.73 -5.23 15.06
C ALA A 12 -61.71 -5.15 13.52
N LEU A 13 -60.56 -5.47 12.89
CA LEU A 13 -60.43 -5.56 11.44
C LEU A 13 -61.18 -6.77 10.85
N ARG A 14 -61.24 -7.89 11.57
CA ARG A 14 -62.07 -9.06 11.20
C ARG A 14 -63.57 -8.76 11.24
N ALA A 15 -64.02 -7.86 12.12
CA ALA A 15 -65.42 -7.46 12.18
C ALA A 15 -65.82 -6.59 10.98
N ARG A 16 -64.95 -5.69 10.52
CA ARG A 16 -65.18 -4.85 9.33
C ARG A 16 -65.11 -5.61 8.00
N ALA A 17 -64.24 -6.62 7.89
CA ALA A 17 -64.14 -7.45 6.68
C ALA A 17 -65.32 -8.43 6.48
N ARG A 18 -66.28 -8.49 7.41
CA ARG A 18 -67.52 -9.27 7.25
C ARG A 18 -68.62 -8.50 6.49
N GLU A 19 -68.49 -7.19 6.31
CA GLU A 19 -69.51 -6.34 5.68
C GLU A 19 -69.35 -6.21 4.15
N ASP A 20 -68.16 -6.47 3.59
CA ASP A 20 -67.90 -6.39 2.15
C ASP A 20 -67.68 -7.78 1.53
N ASN A 21 -68.59 -8.15 0.62
CA ASN A 21 -68.76 -9.49 0.05
C ASN A 21 -67.76 -9.85 -1.08
N ASN A 22 -66.47 -9.49 -0.96
CA ASN A 22 -65.45 -9.91 -1.93
C ASN A 22 -64.58 -11.05 -1.39
N ALA A 23 -64.77 -12.26 -1.93
CA ALA A 23 -64.11 -13.47 -1.47
C ALA A 23 -62.60 -13.50 -1.80
N GLU A 24 -62.17 -12.79 -2.85
CA GLU A 24 -60.79 -12.79 -3.33
C GLU A 24 -59.87 -11.92 -2.46
N ASP A 25 -60.36 -10.74 -2.04
CA ASP A 25 -59.67 -9.87 -1.07
C ASP A 25 -59.57 -10.53 0.31
N ARG A 26 -60.55 -11.37 0.65
CA ARG A 26 -60.61 -12.12 1.91
C ARG A 26 -59.54 -13.22 1.96
N LEU A 27 -59.33 -13.92 0.85
CA LEU A 27 -58.28 -14.94 0.72
C LEU A 27 -56.88 -14.31 0.81
N HIS A 28 -56.65 -13.19 0.12
CA HIS A 28 -55.36 -12.49 0.16
C HIS A 28 -55.06 -11.86 1.52
N LEU A 29 -56.07 -11.38 2.23
CA LEU A 29 -55.90 -10.86 3.59
C LEU A 29 -55.62 -11.99 4.60
N GLU A 30 -56.26 -13.15 4.45
CA GLU A 30 -55.99 -14.32 5.30
C GLU A 30 -54.59 -14.90 5.06
N GLU A 31 -54.13 -14.97 3.81
CA GLU A 31 -52.75 -15.34 3.47
C GLU A 31 -51.73 -14.34 4.03
N ALA A 32 -52.00 -13.04 3.92
CA ALA A 32 -51.12 -12.00 4.47
C ALA A 32 -51.05 -12.03 6.00
N ILE A 33 -52.16 -12.33 6.68
CA ILE A 33 -52.20 -12.48 8.15
C ILE A 33 -51.51 -13.77 8.60
N ALA A 34 -51.65 -14.87 7.85
CA ALA A 34 -50.94 -16.12 8.12
C ALA A 34 -49.42 -15.95 7.96
N GLU A 35 -48.98 -15.28 6.90
CA GLU A 35 -47.58 -14.95 6.65
C GLU A 35 -47.04 -13.99 7.72
N ALA A 36 -47.80 -12.96 8.10
CA ALA A 36 -47.40 -12.04 9.18
C ALA A 36 -47.27 -12.76 10.54
N LYS A 37 -48.13 -13.73 10.85
CA LYS A 37 -48.00 -14.57 12.05
C LYS A 37 -46.77 -15.47 11.99
N ARG A 38 -46.40 -15.97 10.81
CA ARG A 38 -45.19 -16.77 10.58
C ARG A 38 -43.92 -15.92 10.72
N VAL A 39 -43.95 -14.69 10.22
CA VAL A 39 -42.85 -13.71 10.27
C VAL A 39 -42.62 -13.16 11.68
N LEU A 40 -43.68 -13.04 12.50
CA LEU A 40 -43.58 -12.59 13.89
C LEU A 40 -42.91 -13.59 14.86
N GLN A 41 -42.51 -14.77 14.39
CA GLN A 41 -41.78 -15.77 15.17
C GLN A 41 -40.29 -15.84 14.84
N ASP A 42 -39.76 -14.99 13.94
CA ASP A 42 -38.37 -15.07 13.46
C ASP A 42 -37.69 -13.68 13.41
N ASN A 43 -36.43 -13.61 13.86
CA ASN A 43 -35.78 -12.39 14.37
C ASN A 43 -35.17 -11.44 13.30
N ASP A 44 -35.61 -11.51 12.04
CA ASP A 44 -35.06 -10.69 10.95
C ASP A 44 -36.15 -9.88 10.23
N THR A 45 -36.50 -8.73 10.82
CA THR A 45 -37.80 -8.08 10.64
C THR A 45 -37.84 -7.01 9.53
N VAL A 46 -36.72 -6.42 9.08
CA VAL A 46 -36.77 -5.18 8.27
C VAL A 46 -36.91 -5.44 6.76
N GLU A 47 -36.13 -6.35 6.19
CA GLU A 47 -36.18 -6.62 4.74
C GLU A 47 -37.43 -7.41 4.33
N LYS A 48 -37.95 -8.25 5.24
CA LYS A 48 -39.18 -8.99 5.02
C LYS A 48 -40.42 -8.08 5.05
N ILE A 49 -40.43 -7.03 5.89
CA ILE A 49 -41.47 -5.98 5.88
C ILE A 49 -41.44 -5.16 4.58
N LYS A 50 -40.24 -4.83 4.07
CA LYS A 50 -40.10 -4.15 2.75
C LYS A 50 -40.64 -5.00 1.60
N ALA A 51 -40.45 -6.33 1.66
CA ALA A 51 -40.99 -7.25 0.66
C ALA A 51 -42.53 -7.29 0.67
N VAL A 52 -43.16 -7.33 1.85
CA VAL A 52 -44.62 -7.26 2.00
C VAL A 52 -45.18 -5.93 1.51
N LEU A 53 -44.53 -4.81 1.84
CA LEU A 53 -44.92 -3.47 1.37
C LEU A 53 -44.79 -3.30 -0.15
N ARG A 54 -43.74 -3.87 -0.77
CA ARG A 54 -43.57 -3.90 -2.23
C ARG A 54 -44.62 -4.76 -2.92
N LYS A 55 -45.08 -5.84 -2.27
CA LYS A 55 -46.18 -6.69 -2.78
C LYS A 55 -47.52 -5.96 -2.69
N ALA A 56 -47.78 -5.26 -1.58
CA ALA A 56 -48.97 -4.42 -1.40
C ALA A 56 -49.02 -3.23 -2.39
N GLN A 57 -47.86 -2.63 -2.71
CA GLN A 57 -47.76 -1.56 -3.71
C GLN A 57 -48.00 -2.01 -5.16
N LYS A 58 -47.82 -3.30 -5.47
CA LYS A 58 -48.15 -3.84 -6.80
C LYS A 58 -49.65 -4.06 -7.02
N ILE A 59 -50.46 -4.05 -5.96
CA ILE A 59 -51.90 -4.18 -6.05
C ILE A 59 -52.48 -2.77 -6.30
N ASN A 60 -52.63 -2.46 -7.60
CA ASN A 60 -53.49 -1.43 -8.19
C ASN A 60 -52.96 0.03 -8.30
N PRO A 61 -52.29 0.41 -9.41
CA PRO A 61 -51.65 1.72 -9.57
C PRO A 61 -52.54 2.85 -10.14
N GLY A 62 -53.84 2.68 -10.34
CA GLY A 62 -54.64 3.64 -11.12
C GLY A 62 -56.02 3.97 -10.55
N LYS A 63 -56.10 5.00 -9.69
CA LYS A 63 -57.23 5.95 -9.46
C LYS A 63 -57.25 6.44 -8.01
N TRP A 64 -56.68 7.62 -7.74
CA TRP A 64 -56.84 8.27 -6.43
C TRP A 64 -56.88 9.80 -6.59
N THR A 65 -58.05 10.43 -6.38
CA THR A 65 -58.26 11.88 -6.40
C THR A 65 -58.06 12.52 -5.02
N LEU A 66 -57.68 13.80 -5.02
CA LEU A 66 -56.92 14.47 -3.96
C LEU A 66 -57.70 15.01 -2.73
N SER A 67 -59.03 15.01 -2.69
CA SER A 67 -59.75 15.76 -1.65
C SER A 67 -59.92 15.02 -0.32
N GLY A 68 -60.19 13.71 -0.33
CA GLY A 68 -60.47 12.95 0.90
C GLY A 68 -59.24 12.66 1.79
N LYS A 69 -58.02 12.75 1.24
CA LYS A 69 -56.79 12.40 1.98
C LYS A 69 -56.13 13.56 2.72
N LYS A 70 -56.52 14.82 2.46
CA LYS A 70 -55.93 15.99 3.17
C LYS A 70 -56.27 15.93 4.66
N ASP A 71 -57.50 15.60 4.98
CA ASP A 71 -57.97 15.56 6.37
C ASP A 71 -57.48 14.33 7.12
N GLU A 72 -57.35 13.17 6.44
CA GLU A 72 -56.74 11.96 7.02
C GLU A 72 -55.23 12.15 7.30
N LEU A 73 -54.50 12.83 6.40
CA LEU A 73 -53.09 13.19 6.61
C LEU A 73 -52.90 14.21 7.73
N LYS A 74 -53.82 15.18 7.86
CA LYS A 74 -53.81 16.13 8.96
C LYS A 74 -54.15 15.47 10.30
N GLN A 75 -55.12 14.57 10.32
CA GLN A 75 -55.48 13.81 11.52
C GLN A 75 -54.30 12.96 11.99
N LYS A 76 -53.64 12.25 11.06
CA LYS A 76 -52.41 11.50 11.34
C LYS A 76 -51.26 12.39 11.80
N LEU A 77 -51.11 13.58 11.23
CA LEU A 77 -50.09 14.55 11.68
C LEU A 77 -50.40 15.12 13.08
N ARG A 78 -51.67 15.28 13.46
CA ARG A 78 -52.05 15.69 14.84
C ARG A 78 -51.78 14.60 15.86
N GLU A 79 -52.21 13.36 15.60
CA GLU A 79 -51.94 12.21 16.47
C GLU A 79 -50.43 12.02 16.69
N PHE A 80 -49.67 12.25 15.62
CA PHE A 80 -48.21 12.23 15.60
C PHE A 80 -47.54 13.34 16.42
N VAL A 81 -48.05 14.58 16.35
CA VAL A 81 -47.53 15.69 17.15
C VAL A 81 -47.71 15.41 18.63
N GLU A 82 -48.84 14.83 19.01
CA GLU A 82 -49.12 14.48 20.41
C GLU A 82 -48.23 13.34 20.91
N GLU A 83 -47.95 12.34 20.07
CA GLU A 83 -46.98 11.28 20.40
C GLU A 83 -45.56 11.83 20.60
N ALA A 84 -45.11 12.75 19.73
CA ALA A 84 -43.81 13.39 19.84
C ALA A 84 -43.70 14.24 21.11
N LYS A 85 -44.73 15.02 21.46
CA LYS A 85 -44.81 15.78 22.72
C LYS A 85 -44.69 14.86 23.94
N ALA A 86 -45.32 13.68 23.92
CA ALA A 86 -45.22 12.69 24.98
C ALA A 86 -43.80 12.10 25.11
N THR A 87 -43.13 11.77 24.01
CA THR A 87 -41.73 11.28 24.02
C THR A 87 -40.76 12.34 24.57
N LEU A 88 -40.95 13.61 24.16
CA LEU A 88 -40.11 14.72 24.60
C LEU A 88 -40.26 14.98 26.11
N LYS A 89 -41.48 14.79 26.65
CA LYS A 89 -41.74 14.81 28.09
C LYS A 89 -41.03 13.67 28.83
N GLY A 90 -41.07 12.44 28.31
CA GLY A 90 -40.37 11.30 28.88
C GLY A 90 -38.85 11.50 28.93
N LEU A 91 -38.25 11.96 27.83
CA LEU A 91 -36.82 12.29 27.79
C LEU A 91 -36.45 13.38 28.81
N LYS A 92 -37.32 14.40 29.01
CA LYS A 92 -37.09 15.48 29.98
C LYS A 92 -37.13 14.95 31.41
N GLU A 93 -38.00 13.99 31.71
CA GLU A 93 -38.07 13.31 33.01
C GLU A 93 -36.86 12.39 33.25
N ASP A 94 -36.41 11.64 32.25
CA ASP A 94 -35.23 10.75 32.36
C ASP A 94 -33.92 11.54 32.52
N SER A 95 -33.78 12.65 31.81
CA SER A 95 -32.64 13.58 31.93
C SER A 95 -32.63 14.24 33.32
N ARG A 96 -33.81 14.54 33.90
CA ARG A 96 -33.96 14.99 35.30
C ARG A 96 -33.58 13.89 36.31
N ARG A 97 -33.96 12.63 36.07
CA ARG A 97 -33.59 11.49 36.95
C ARG A 97 -32.07 11.25 36.93
N ALA A 98 -31.45 11.31 35.76
CA ALA A 98 -30.00 11.15 35.61
C ALA A 98 -29.19 12.23 36.38
N GLN A 99 -29.69 13.47 36.43
CA GLN A 99 -29.10 14.56 37.22
C GLN A 99 -29.32 14.40 38.74
N VAL A 100 -30.40 13.73 39.17
CA VAL A 100 -30.65 13.47 40.61
C VAL A 100 -29.81 12.28 41.11
N THR A 101 -29.53 11.29 40.27
CA THR A 101 -28.65 10.15 40.63
C THR A 101 -27.16 10.49 40.68
N SER A 102 -26.72 11.64 40.17
CA SER A 102 -25.32 12.09 40.22
C SER A 102 -24.96 12.91 41.47
N TRP A 103 -25.90 13.11 42.40
CA TRP A 103 -25.66 13.74 43.69
C TRP A 103 -25.71 12.72 44.85
N HIS A 104 -24.54 12.21 45.23
CA HIS A 104 -24.29 11.63 46.56
C HIS A 104 -23.09 12.36 47.20
N PRO A 105 -23.27 13.04 48.35
CA PRO A 105 -22.18 13.70 49.03
C PRO A 105 -21.45 12.69 49.92
N GLY A 106 -20.26 12.27 49.52
CA GLY A 106 -19.48 11.32 50.33
C GLY A 106 -18.04 11.12 49.88
N ARG A 107 -17.12 11.69 50.67
CA ARG A 107 -15.65 11.52 50.72
C ARG A 107 -14.82 12.36 49.74
N GLY A 108 -14.09 13.29 50.36
CA GLY A 108 -13.27 14.29 49.71
C GLY A 108 -11.91 13.77 49.20
N GLY A 109 -11.35 14.55 48.28
CA GLY A 109 -10.00 14.40 47.77
C GLY A 109 -9.84 15.02 46.37
N VAL A 110 -9.39 16.28 46.35
CA VAL A 110 -8.67 16.99 45.27
C VAL A 110 -9.35 17.08 43.88
N ALA A 111 -9.79 18.29 43.55
CA ALA A 111 -10.37 18.66 42.26
C ALA A 111 -9.31 18.71 41.13
N SER A 112 -9.48 17.86 40.11
CA SER A 112 -8.94 18.11 38.77
C SER A 112 -10.08 18.59 37.86
N ARG A 113 -9.84 19.68 37.13
CA ARG A 113 -10.78 20.27 36.16
C ARG A 113 -10.96 19.31 34.98
N ALA A 114 -12.07 18.60 34.93
CA ALA A 114 -12.53 17.90 33.73
C ALA A 114 -13.17 18.89 32.75
N SER A 115 -12.76 18.84 31.48
CA SER A 115 -13.34 19.59 30.37
C SER A 115 -14.83 19.24 30.16
N PRO A 116 -15.66 20.16 29.65
CA PRO A 116 -17.09 19.92 29.46
C PRO A 116 -17.31 18.85 28.39
N GLN A 117 -17.79 17.66 28.79
CA GLN A 117 -18.38 16.70 27.86
C GLN A 117 -19.60 17.35 27.19
N GLN A 118 -19.57 17.46 25.86
CA GLN A 118 -20.76 17.84 25.08
C GLN A 118 -21.84 16.76 25.27
N ASP A 119 -22.97 17.18 25.83
CA ASP A 119 -24.18 16.36 25.96
C ASP A 119 -24.82 16.19 24.57
N SER A 120 -24.43 15.13 23.83
CA SER A 120 -24.94 14.85 22.49
C SER A 120 -26.47 14.68 22.43
N GLY A 121 -27.12 14.39 23.57
CA GLY A 121 -28.58 14.32 23.66
C GLY A 121 -29.27 15.69 23.63
N ALA A 122 -28.56 16.79 23.87
CA ALA A 122 -29.13 18.15 23.88
C ALA A 122 -29.41 18.68 22.47
N GLU A 123 -28.59 18.32 21.49
CA GLU A 123 -28.73 18.72 20.09
C GLU A 123 -29.88 17.95 19.42
N ASP A 124 -29.92 16.62 19.62
CA ASP A 124 -31.02 15.76 19.16
C ASP A 124 -32.38 16.16 19.75
N ARG A 125 -32.42 16.62 21.02
CA ARG A 125 -33.63 17.16 21.64
C ARG A 125 -34.07 18.46 20.97
N ARG A 126 -33.13 19.37 20.69
CA ARG A 126 -33.43 20.66 20.06
C ARG A 126 -33.99 20.46 18.65
N ASP A 127 -33.40 19.54 17.89
CA ASP A 127 -33.89 19.19 16.55
C ASP A 127 -35.30 18.59 16.59
N LEU A 128 -35.61 17.76 17.58
CA LEU A 128 -36.96 17.22 17.76
C LEU A 128 -37.97 18.31 18.18
N GLU A 129 -37.57 19.27 19.02
CA GLU A 129 -38.41 20.43 19.37
C GLU A 129 -38.69 21.33 18.15
N GLU A 130 -37.70 21.55 17.29
CA GLU A 130 -37.85 22.35 16.06
C GLU A 130 -38.80 21.67 15.07
N VAL A 131 -38.69 20.35 14.87
CA VAL A 131 -39.57 19.59 13.97
C VAL A 131 -41.00 19.54 14.49
N VAL A 132 -41.22 19.47 15.81
CA VAL A 132 -42.56 19.54 16.41
C VAL A 132 -43.17 20.93 16.22
N ALA A 133 -42.40 22.00 16.41
CA ALA A 133 -42.86 23.37 16.18
C ALA A 133 -43.18 23.64 14.70
N GLU A 134 -42.39 23.08 13.78
CA GLU A 134 -42.64 23.13 12.33
C GLU A 134 -43.93 22.37 11.95
N ALA A 135 -44.16 21.20 12.56
CA ALA A 135 -45.38 20.42 12.34
C ALA A 135 -46.64 21.12 12.86
N ASP A 136 -46.58 21.73 14.05
CA ASP A 136 -47.67 22.53 14.62
C ASP A 136 -48.02 23.71 13.71
N ARG A 137 -47.01 24.43 13.19
CA ARG A 137 -47.22 25.54 12.24
C ARG A 137 -47.90 25.07 10.94
N VAL A 138 -47.47 23.94 10.38
CA VAL A 138 -48.07 23.36 9.15
C VAL A 138 -49.52 22.91 9.38
N LEU A 139 -49.87 22.49 10.60
CA LEU A 139 -51.23 22.13 10.98
C LEU A 139 -52.15 23.35 11.16
N GLU A 140 -51.63 24.44 11.75
CA GLU A 140 -52.36 25.69 11.98
C GLU A 140 -52.60 26.47 10.68
N ASP A 141 -51.59 26.57 9.80
CA ASP A 141 -51.64 27.37 8.56
C ASP A 141 -52.31 26.65 7.38
N ASN A 142 -53.01 25.54 7.62
CA ASN A 142 -53.72 24.79 6.58
C ASN A 142 -52.80 24.25 5.45
N GLY A 143 -51.54 23.95 5.79
CA GLY A 143 -50.45 23.64 4.87
C GLY A 143 -50.74 22.63 3.76
N THR A 144 -49.95 22.72 2.70
CA THR A 144 -50.08 21.87 1.51
C THR A 144 -49.62 20.44 1.78
N VAL A 145 -50.14 19.48 1.01
CA VAL A 145 -49.74 18.05 1.10
C VAL A 145 -48.22 17.87 0.90
N LYS A 146 -47.57 18.78 0.18
CA LYS A 146 -46.12 18.76 -0.04
C LYS A 146 -45.35 19.16 1.22
N GLU A 147 -45.78 20.18 1.94
CA GLU A 147 -45.20 20.62 3.21
C GLU A 147 -45.41 19.56 4.30
N THR A 148 -46.62 18.99 4.40
CA THR A 148 -46.91 17.86 5.30
C THR A 148 -45.98 16.67 5.05
N LYS A 149 -45.70 16.33 3.78
CA LYS A 149 -44.77 15.24 3.44
C LYS A 149 -43.30 15.59 3.75
N ALA A 150 -42.90 16.85 3.63
CA ALA A 150 -41.54 17.28 3.94
C ALA A 150 -41.26 17.19 5.45
N VAL A 151 -42.19 17.66 6.28
CA VAL A 151 -42.12 17.55 7.74
C VAL A 151 -42.06 16.08 8.19
N LEU A 152 -42.92 15.22 7.62
CA LEU A 152 -42.91 13.77 7.94
C LEU A 152 -41.59 13.08 7.55
N ARG A 153 -40.94 13.49 6.45
CA ARG A 153 -39.63 12.94 6.05
C ARG A 153 -38.50 13.40 6.97
N ARG A 154 -38.47 14.69 7.33
CA ARG A 154 -37.47 15.25 8.25
C ARG A 154 -37.58 14.58 9.62
N TRP A 155 -38.79 14.42 10.13
CA TRP A 155 -39.03 13.70 11.38
C TRP A 155 -38.60 12.24 11.36
N SER A 156 -38.87 11.49 10.27
CA SER A 156 -38.42 10.11 10.17
C SER A 156 -36.89 9.98 10.25
N SER A 157 -36.15 11.00 9.80
CA SER A 157 -34.70 11.06 9.95
C SER A 157 -34.30 11.41 11.39
N THR A 158 -34.93 12.42 11.99
CA THR A 158 -34.66 12.86 13.37
C THR A 158 -34.98 11.78 14.40
N LEU A 159 -36.07 11.04 14.25
CA LEU A 159 -36.43 9.93 15.14
C LEU A 159 -35.45 8.76 15.06
N VAL A 160 -34.87 8.48 13.89
CA VAL A 160 -33.83 7.46 13.75
C VAL A 160 -32.56 7.90 14.51
N GLY A 161 -32.26 9.21 14.52
CA GLY A 161 -31.22 9.80 15.38
C GLY A 161 -31.53 9.66 16.87
N VAL A 162 -32.71 10.12 17.30
CA VAL A 162 -33.14 10.10 18.71
C VAL A 162 -33.27 8.67 19.25
N ALA A 163 -33.77 7.72 18.47
CA ALA A 163 -33.87 6.30 18.86
C ALA A 163 -32.49 5.64 18.99
N ARG A 164 -31.50 6.07 18.19
CA ARG A 164 -30.10 5.65 18.36
C ARG A 164 -29.51 6.22 19.63
N ALA A 165 -29.74 7.50 19.93
CA ALA A 165 -29.26 8.15 21.16
C ALA A 165 -29.89 7.55 22.43
N ALA A 166 -31.21 7.30 22.43
CA ALA A 166 -31.90 6.68 23.56
C ALA A 166 -31.43 5.23 23.82
N LYS A 167 -31.10 4.48 22.76
CA LYS A 167 -30.53 3.13 22.88
C LYS A 167 -29.14 3.14 23.53
N VAL A 168 -28.32 4.15 23.22
CA VAL A 168 -26.99 4.36 23.84
C VAL A 168 -27.11 4.74 25.32
N LEU A 169 -28.11 5.54 25.69
CA LEU A 169 -28.34 5.94 27.09
C LEU A 169 -28.91 4.81 27.96
N SER A 170 -29.72 3.91 27.39
CA SER A 170 -30.31 2.78 28.13
C SER A 170 -29.37 1.58 28.33
N SER A 171 -28.27 1.47 27.57
CA SER A 171 -27.44 0.25 27.56
C SER A 171 -26.21 0.30 28.47
N GLY A 172 -25.85 1.45 29.06
CA GLY A 172 -24.77 1.57 30.06
C GLY A 172 -23.37 1.08 29.63
N LYS A 173 -23.20 0.63 28.38
CA LYS A 173 -21.97 0.18 27.76
C LYS A 173 -22.02 0.58 26.29
N ALA A 174 -21.08 1.43 25.89
CA ALA A 174 -20.87 1.81 24.50
C ALA A 174 -20.32 0.60 23.72
N GLN A 175 -21.21 -0.21 23.16
CA GLN A 175 -20.90 -1.16 22.08
C GLN A 175 -21.70 -0.72 20.85
N LYS A 176 -20.99 -0.41 19.77
CA LYS A 176 -21.57 -0.12 18.44
C LYS A 176 -22.34 -1.36 17.97
N ILE A 177 -23.67 -1.29 17.92
CA ILE A 177 -24.51 -2.32 17.30
C ILE A 177 -24.72 -1.91 15.83
N TYR A 178 -23.93 -2.48 14.92
CA TYR A 178 -24.34 -2.66 13.53
C TYR A 178 -25.28 -3.88 13.45
N PRO A 179 -26.25 -3.93 12.52
CA PRO A 179 -26.97 -5.17 12.27
C PRO A 179 -25.97 -6.24 11.83
N GLU A 180 -26.04 -7.43 12.42
CA GLU A 180 -25.22 -8.59 12.07
C GLU A 180 -25.56 -9.06 10.65
N GLU A 181 -24.99 -8.40 9.64
CA GLU A 181 -24.52 -9.11 8.46
C GLU A 181 -23.34 -9.97 8.94
N MET A 182 -23.33 -11.27 8.68
CA MET A 182 -22.18 -12.13 9.02
C MET A 182 -20.91 -11.42 8.53
N PRO A 183 -19.87 -11.25 9.38
CA PRO A 183 -18.67 -10.53 8.97
C PRO A 183 -18.16 -11.19 7.70
N VAL A 184 -18.12 -10.40 6.62
CA VAL A 184 -17.59 -10.86 5.34
C VAL A 184 -16.17 -11.28 5.63
N LYS A 185 -15.92 -12.60 5.59
CA LYS A 185 -14.60 -13.17 5.84
C LYS A 185 -13.59 -12.40 4.99
N ARG A 186 -12.64 -11.72 5.64
CA ARG A 186 -11.61 -11.00 4.92
C ARG A 186 -10.69 -12.00 4.23
N ARG A 187 -10.06 -11.54 3.16
CA ARG A 187 -9.01 -12.30 2.47
C ARG A 187 -7.71 -11.54 2.49
N ILE A 188 -6.61 -12.27 2.37
CA ILE A 188 -5.33 -11.67 2.04
C ILE A 188 -5.39 -11.20 0.57
N PRO A 189 -5.18 -9.91 0.26
CA PRO A 189 -5.23 -9.42 -1.12
C PRO A 189 -4.10 -10.00 -1.95
N LYS A 190 -4.32 -10.18 -3.25
CA LYS A 190 -3.24 -10.54 -4.17
C LYS A 190 -2.24 -9.39 -4.26
N ALA A 191 -0.94 -9.67 -4.26
CA ALA A 191 0.07 -8.61 -4.19
C ALA A 191 0.09 -7.62 -5.38
N GLU A 192 -0.45 -8.00 -6.54
CA GLU A 192 -0.54 -7.17 -7.75
C GLU A 192 -1.81 -6.30 -7.78
N ASP A 193 -2.83 -6.67 -6.98
CA ASP A 193 -4.13 -6.01 -6.97
C ASP A 193 -4.19 -4.94 -5.87
N PRO A 194 -4.82 -3.78 -6.12
CA PRO A 194 -5.09 -2.86 -5.04
C PRO A 194 -6.08 -3.49 -4.05
N ALA A 195 -5.75 -3.43 -2.76
CA ALA A 195 -6.62 -4.00 -1.73
C ALA A 195 -7.94 -3.22 -1.61
N VAL A 196 -9.03 -3.96 -1.40
CA VAL A 196 -10.38 -3.43 -1.21
C VAL A 196 -10.69 -3.36 0.28
N PHE A 197 -11.02 -2.17 0.77
CA PHE A 197 -11.24 -1.88 2.20
C PHE A 197 -12.24 -2.82 2.90
N THR A 198 -13.30 -3.24 2.21
CA THR A 198 -14.39 -4.04 2.80
C THR A 198 -14.16 -5.54 2.78
N THR A 199 -13.31 -6.05 1.87
CA THR A 199 -13.16 -7.50 1.66
C THR A 199 -11.77 -8.01 1.97
N ASP A 200 -10.77 -7.14 1.98
CA ASP A 200 -9.38 -7.55 2.09
C ASP A 200 -8.80 -7.08 3.42
N VAL A 201 -7.73 -7.72 3.88
CA VAL A 201 -6.88 -7.14 4.93
C VAL A 201 -6.35 -5.81 4.41
N PHE A 202 -6.68 -4.73 5.11
CA PHE A 202 -6.46 -3.37 4.64
C PHE A 202 -5.68 -2.57 5.67
N ILE A 203 -4.46 -2.17 5.29
CA ILE A 203 -3.68 -1.17 6.03
C ILE A 203 -4.42 0.17 5.98
N PRO A 204 -4.84 0.73 7.11
CA PRO A 204 -5.63 1.96 7.17
C PRO A 204 -4.90 3.15 6.52
N LEU A 205 -5.68 4.05 5.93
CA LEU A 205 -5.19 5.23 5.19
C LEU A 205 -5.85 6.53 5.66
N ASP A 206 -6.69 6.52 6.70
CA ASP A 206 -7.47 7.69 7.10
C ASP A 206 -6.58 8.90 7.46
N GLU A 207 -5.49 8.65 8.20
CA GLU A 207 -4.54 9.69 8.57
C GLU A 207 -3.72 10.20 7.36
N THR A 208 -3.34 9.30 6.45
CA THR A 208 -2.73 9.66 5.16
C THR A 208 -3.64 10.60 4.37
N ILE A 209 -4.93 10.26 4.28
CA ILE A 209 -5.94 11.05 3.55
C ILE A 209 -6.08 12.43 4.19
N ARG A 210 -6.17 12.50 5.52
CA ARG A 210 -6.28 13.76 6.26
C ARG A 210 -5.10 14.69 6.00
N LYS A 211 -3.87 14.17 6.06
CA LYS A 211 -2.65 14.94 5.75
C LYS A 211 -2.61 15.37 4.28
N LEU A 212 -2.99 14.46 3.38
CA LEU A 212 -3.03 14.74 1.94
C LEU A 212 -4.05 15.84 1.59
N ASP A 213 -5.17 15.88 2.29
CA ASP A 213 -6.17 16.94 2.14
C ASP A 213 -5.62 18.32 2.47
N VAL A 214 -4.88 18.44 3.58
CA VAL A 214 -4.19 19.68 3.93
C VAL A 214 -3.22 20.08 2.82
N LEU A 215 -2.38 19.14 2.38
CA LEU A 215 -1.42 19.39 1.29
C LEU A 215 -2.10 19.83 -0.01
N LEU A 216 -3.22 19.20 -0.39
CA LEU A 216 -3.96 19.54 -1.62
C LEU A 216 -4.65 20.91 -1.52
N GLN A 217 -5.10 21.32 -0.33
CA GLN A 217 -5.67 22.66 -0.15
C GLN A 217 -4.62 23.77 -0.33
N ASP A 218 -3.41 23.53 0.17
CA ASP A 218 -2.32 24.50 0.12
C ASP A 218 -1.65 24.53 -1.26
N GLU A 219 -1.23 23.37 -1.77
CA GLU A 219 -0.40 23.26 -2.97
C GLU A 219 -1.21 23.19 -4.27
N ARG A 220 -2.46 22.71 -4.17
CA ARG A 220 -3.39 22.39 -5.27
C ARG A 220 -2.92 21.26 -6.19
N VAL A 221 -1.65 21.19 -6.55
CA VAL A 221 -1.09 20.13 -7.41
C VAL A 221 0.01 19.41 -6.64
N VAL A 222 -0.27 18.19 -6.18
CA VAL A 222 0.65 17.38 -5.38
C VAL A 222 1.08 16.15 -6.17
N PHE A 223 2.40 15.92 -6.26
CA PHE A 223 2.96 14.71 -6.84
C PHE A 223 3.63 13.85 -5.76
N LEU A 224 3.00 12.72 -5.47
CA LEU A 224 3.56 11.68 -4.60
C LEU A 224 4.29 10.62 -5.42
N ARG A 225 5.57 10.41 -5.08
CA ARG A 225 6.41 9.36 -5.64
C ARG A 225 6.72 8.33 -4.57
N ALA A 226 6.61 7.05 -4.91
CA ALA A 226 6.95 5.95 -4.01
C ALA A 226 7.36 4.71 -4.79
N GLY A 227 8.02 3.77 -4.11
CA GLY A 227 8.43 2.47 -4.67
C GLY A 227 7.30 1.69 -5.33
N VAL A 228 7.64 0.83 -6.28
CA VAL A 228 6.67 -0.11 -6.86
C VAL A 228 6.11 -0.99 -5.74
N ALA A 229 4.80 -1.24 -5.78
CA ALA A 229 4.08 -2.02 -4.77
C ALA A 229 4.04 -1.39 -3.35
N SER A 230 4.32 -0.09 -3.21
CA SER A 230 4.17 0.65 -1.94
C SER A 230 2.71 0.93 -1.54
N GLY A 231 1.74 0.68 -2.42
CA GLY A 231 0.31 0.94 -2.15
C GLY A 231 -0.29 2.20 -2.80
N LYS A 232 0.40 2.85 -3.77
CA LYS A 232 -0.13 4.02 -4.52
C LYS A 232 -1.49 3.76 -5.16
N SER A 233 -1.63 2.67 -5.91
CA SER A 233 -2.89 2.32 -6.55
C SER A 233 -3.98 1.97 -5.53
N THR A 234 -3.61 1.42 -4.36
CA THR A 234 -4.55 1.20 -3.26
C THR A 234 -5.04 2.52 -2.67
N LEU A 235 -4.15 3.50 -2.45
CA LEU A 235 -4.54 4.84 -2.01
C LEU A 235 -5.48 5.49 -3.03
N ALA A 236 -5.13 5.46 -4.32
CA ALA A 236 -5.94 6.03 -5.39
C ALA A 236 -7.36 5.42 -5.42
N GLN A 237 -7.44 4.09 -5.41
CA GLN A 237 -8.72 3.38 -5.42
C GLN A 237 -9.52 3.65 -4.15
N HIS A 238 -8.88 3.64 -2.98
CA HIS A 238 -9.55 3.88 -1.70
C HIS A 238 -10.14 5.29 -1.63
N LEU A 239 -9.40 6.33 -2.04
CA LEU A 239 -9.90 7.71 -2.15
C LEU A 239 -11.15 7.80 -3.03
N CYS A 240 -11.09 7.25 -4.24
CA CYS A 240 -12.17 7.34 -5.22
C CYS A 240 -13.41 6.52 -4.83
N THR A 241 -13.25 5.47 -4.02
CA THR A 241 -14.35 4.59 -3.61
C THR A 241 -15.01 5.03 -2.30
N THR A 242 -14.24 5.56 -1.35
CA THR A 242 -14.78 6.01 -0.05
C THR A 242 -15.32 7.43 -0.09
N GLN A 243 -14.75 8.28 -0.95
CA GLN A 243 -15.18 9.68 -1.12
C GLN A 243 -15.39 10.01 -2.61
N PRO A 244 -16.33 9.30 -3.30
CA PRO A 244 -16.56 9.44 -4.75
C PRO A 244 -17.11 10.82 -5.15
N SER A 245 -17.65 11.59 -4.21
CA SER A 245 -18.08 12.97 -4.44
C SER A 245 -16.92 13.98 -4.46
N LYS A 246 -15.74 13.59 -3.95
CA LYS A 246 -14.58 14.46 -3.79
C LYS A 246 -13.43 14.08 -4.71
N TYR A 247 -13.10 12.79 -4.84
CA TYR A 247 -11.97 12.32 -5.64
C TYR A 247 -12.42 11.60 -6.90
N PHE A 248 -11.84 11.97 -8.04
CA PHE A 248 -12.11 11.35 -9.33
C PHE A 248 -10.86 10.72 -9.92
N GLY A 249 -10.85 9.40 -9.99
CA GLY A 249 -9.77 8.62 -10.60
C GLY A 249 -9.81 8.71 -12.12
N VAL A 250 -8.81 9.35 -12.72
CA VAL A 250 -8.63 9.42 -14.17
C VAL A 250 -7.61 8.37 -14.59
N HIS A 251 -8.11 7.22 -15.04
CA HIS A 251 -7.26 6.14 -15.51
C HIS A 251 -6.58 6.51 -16.83
N ALA A 252 -5.27 6.26 -16.90
CA ALA A 252 -4.51 6.46 -18.13
C ALA A 252 -5.13 5.66 -19.30
N PRO A 253 -5.13 6.21 -20.53
CA PRO A 253 -5.39 5.43 -21.73
C PRO A 253 -4.29 4.38 -21.92
N LEU A 254 -4.48 3.47 -22.88
CA LEU A 254 -3.42 2.53 -23.24
C LEU A 254 -2.15 3.29 -23.61
N ALA A 255 -0.97 2.74 -23.33
CA ALA A 255 0.30 3.46 -23.50
C ALA A 255 0.49 4.04 -24.91
N LYS A 256 0.01 3.33 -25.94
CA LYS A 256 0.01 3.83 -27.34
C LYS A 256 -0.89 5.05 -27.54
N ASP A 257 -1.93 5.20 -26.75
CA ASP A 257 -2.92 6.26 -26.87
C ASP A 257 -2.66 7.41 -25.87
N ALA A 258 -1.63 7.31 -25.04
CA ALA A 258 -1.31 8.27 -23.98
C ALA A 258 -0.79 9.62 -24.46
N THR A 259 -0.42 9.73 -25.74
CA THR A 259 -0.08 11.01 -26.39
C THR A 259 -1.28 11.70 -27.03
N ILE A 260 -2.45 11.05 -27.05
CA ILE A 260 -3.63 11.53 -27.78
C ILE A 260 -4.55 12.28 -26.81
N PHE A 261 -4.74 13.57 -27.05
CA PHE A 261 -5.56 14.45 -26.21
C PHE A 261 -6.99 13.92 -26.03
N GLU A 262 -7.65 13.49 -27.11
CA GLU A 262 -9.04 13.04 -27.10
C GLU A 262 -9.24 11.78 -26.24
N MET A 263 -8.19 10.97 -26.07
CA MET A 263 -8.25 9.77 -25.25
C MET A 263 -8.22 10.13 -23.77
N TRP A 264 -7.38 11.09 -23.39
CA TRP A 264 -7.35 11.63 -22.04
C TRP A 264 -8.63 12.38 -21.68
N ASP A 265 -9.13 13.23 -22.58
CA ASP A 265 -10.42 13.93 -22.40
C ASP A 265 -11.57 12.92 -22.19
N ARG A 266 -11.62 11.85 -22.98
CA ARG A 266 -12.60 10.76 -22.80
C ARG A 266 -12.48 10.07 -21.44
N LYS A 267 -11.26 9.78 -20.99
CA LYS A 267 -11.01 9.15 -19.68
C LYS A 267 -11.44 10.05 -18.53
N MET A 268 -11.13 11.34 -18.62
CA MET A 268 -11.56 12.34 -17.64
C MET A 268 -13.08 12.49 -17.62
N ARG A 269 -13.73 12.59 -18.78
CA ARG A 269 -15.19 12.61 -18.91
C ARG A 269 -15.82 11.39 -18.27
N ALA A 270 -15.32 10.19 -18.53
CA ALA A 270 -15.84 8.97 -17.95
C ALA A 270 -15.75 8.99 -16.41
N ALA A 271 -14.63 9.44 -15.86
CA ALA A 271 -14.42 9.54 -14.42
C ALA A 271 -15.41 10.50 -13.74
N VAL A 272 -15.64 11.67 -14.34
CA VAL A 272 -16.53 12.70 -13.79
C VAL A 272 -18.01 12.37 -14.06
N TRP A 273 -18.34 11.88 -15.26
CA TRP A 273 -19.71 11.51 -15.67
C TRP A 273 -20.29 10.39 -14.81
N GLY A 274 -19.48 9.38 -14.47
CA GLY A 274 -19.90 8.29 -13.59
C GLY A 274 -20.40 8.76 -12.22
N GLN A 275 -20.08 10.00 -11.84
CA GLN A 275 -20.46 10.63 -10.57
C GLN A 275 -21.41 11.84 -10.75
N ASN A 276 -21.55 12.40 -11.96
CA ASN A 276 -22.38 13.57 -12.24
C ASN A 276 -23.03 13.52 -13.63
N SER A 277 -24.36 13.41 -13.67
CA SER A 277 -25.15 13.28 -14.90
C SER A 277 -25.22 14.55 -15.76
N ASN A 278 -24.73 15.69 -15.28
CA ASN A 278 -24.79 16.99 -16.00
C ASN A 278 -23.55 17.28 -16.85
N VAL A 279 -22.72 16.28 -17.15
CA VAL A 279 -21.35 16.47 -17.72
C VAL A 279 -21.23 16.12 -19.21
N LYS A 280 -22.25 15.52 -19.84
CA LYS A 280 -22.17 14.89 -21.18
C LYS A 280 -21.83 15.89 -22.26
N ASP A 281 -22.43 17.07 -22.11
CA ASP A 281 -22.47 18.11 -23.13
C ASP A 281 -21.58 19.31 -22.77
N LYS A 282 -20.87 19.26 -21.63
CA LYS A 282 -19.95 20.31 -21.19
C LYS A 282 -18.61 20.19 -21.92
N ASP A 283 -17.98 21.30 -22.27
CA ASP A 283 -16.60 21.25 -22.75
C ASP A 283 -15.62 20.94 -21.59
N LEU A 284 -14.33 20.73 -21.91
CA LEU A 284 -13.32 20.40 -20.91
C LEU A 284 -13.11 21.54 -19.90
N GLN A 285 -13.23 22.80 -20.34
CA GLN A 285 -13.05 23.98 -19.49
C GLN A 285 -14.19 24.08 -18.46
N ASP A 286 -15.43 23.86 -18.88
CA ASP A 286 -16.61 23.80 -18.02
C ASP A 286 -16.52 22.65 -17.02
N MET A 287 -15.94 21.52 -17.41
CA MET A 287 -15.67 20.41 -16.51
C MET A 287 -14.62 20.74 -15.46
N ILE A 288 -13.49 21.31 -15.87
CA ILE A 288 -12.43 21.73 -14.94
C ILE A 288 -12.98 22.78 -13.96
N ARG A 289 -13.79 23.71 -14.45
CA ARG A 289 -14.48 24.70 -13.62
C ARG A 289 -15.46 24.05 -12.65
N LEU A 290 -16.24 23.07 -13.09
CA LEU A 290 -17.13 22.31 -12.20
C LEU A 290 -16.35 21.60 -11.08
N ILE A 291 -15.25 20.93 -11.41
CA ILE A 291 -14.38 20.27 -10.42
C ILE A 291 -13.82 21.30 -9.43
N TYR A 292 -13.36 22.44 -9.94
CA TYR A 292 -12.82 23.53 -9.15
C TYR A 292 -13.86 24.14 -8.19
N ASP A 293 -15.05 24.47 -8.70
CA ASP A 293 -16.11 25.13 -7.93
C ASP A 293 -16.69 24.22 -6.83
N ASN A 294 -16.50 22.90 -6.94
CA ASN A 294 -16.93 21.91 -5.93
C ASN A 294 -15.77 21.43 -5.04
N ASP A 295 -14.58 22.03 -5.13
CA ASP A 295 -13.36 21.59 -4.42
C ASP A 295 -13.09 20.08 -4.56
N GLN A 296 -13.25 19.58 -5.78
CA GLN A 296 -12.99 18.19 -6.13
C GLN A 296 -11.54 18.00 -6.60
N VAL A 297 -11.04 16.78 -6.46
CA VAL A 297 -9.65 16.41 -6.73
C VAL A 297 -9.59 15.41 -7.88
N LEU A 298 -8.78 15.72 -8.88
CA LEU A 298 -8.43 14.77 -9.94
C LEU A 298 -7.27 13.88 -9.49
N VAL A 299 -7.45 12.57 -9.53
CA VAL A 299 -6.43 11.59 -9.14
C VAL A 299 -5.91 10.87 -10.38
N PHE A 300 -4.62 11.02 -10.67
CA PHE A 300 -3.95 10.34 -11.77
C PHE A 300 -2.96 9.31 -11.22
N ASP A 301 -3.31 8.02 -11.32
CA ASP A 301 -2.37 6.93 -11.08
C ASP A 301 -1.52 6.64 -12.32
N GLU A 302 -0.28 6.24 -12.11
CA GLU A 302 0.76 6.15 -13.14
C GLU A 302 0.87 7.43 -13.99
N CYS A 303 0.87 8.58 -13.31
CA CYS A 303 0.79 9.91 -13.92
C CYS A 303 1.94 10.23 -14.89
N HIS A 304 3.04 9.49 -14.88
CA HIS A 304 4.14 9.70 -15.83
C HIS A 304 3.68 9.51 -17.29
N LEU A 305 2.62 8.73 -17.54
CA LEU A 305 2.00 8.59 -18.86
C LEU A 305 1.32 9.89 -19.33
N LEU A 306 0.86 10.72 -18.39
CA LEU A 306 0.21 12.00 -18.67
C LEU A 306 1.19 12.97 -19.34
N PHE A 307 2.46 12.96 -18.93
CA PHE A 307 3.46 13.95 -19.35
C PHE A 307 3.79 13.90 -20.85
N ALA A 308 3.40 12.82 -21.54
CA ALA A 308 3.53 12.69 -22.98
C ALA A 308 2.39 13.39 -23.77
N CYS A 309 1.43 14.03 -23.09
CA CYS A 309 0.36 14.82 -23.69
C CYS A 309 0.28 16.24 -23.06
N PRO A 310 1.20 17.16 -23.44
CA PRO A 310 1.24 18.52 -22.90
C PRO A 310 -0.08 19.29 -23.08
N GLU A 311 -0.72 19.14 -24.23
CA GLU A 311 -1.95 19.84 -24.58
C GLU A 311 -3.07 19.58 -23.57
N PHE A 312 -3.11 18.36 -23.02
CA PHE A 312 -4.12 17.95 -22.04
C PHE A 312 -3.74 18.36 -20.62
N HIS A 313 -2.52 18.05 -20.17
CA HIS A 313 -2.19 18.28 -18.76
C HIS A 313 -1.98 19.76 -18.40
N GLU A 314 -1.63 20.59 -19.38
CA GLU A 314 -1.49 22.03 -19.16
C GLU A 314 -2.81 22.70 -18.76
N GLN A 315 -3.96 22.09 -19.07
CA GLN A 315 -5.28 22.59 -18.71
C GLN A 315 -5.52 22.65 -17.19
N PHE A 316 -4.78 21.88 -16.39
CA PHE A 316 -4.98 21.80 -14.94
C PHE A 316 -3.70 21.84 -14.09
N LEU A 317 -2.51 21.57 -14.67
CA LEU A 317 -1.25 21.72 -13.93
C LEU A 317 -0.78 23.18 -13.83
N LYS A 318 -1.15 24.02 -14.82
CA LYS A 318 -0.98 25.48 -14.77
C LYS A 318 -2.27 26.13 -14.28
N LYS A 319 -2.18 27.37 -13.77
CA LYS A 319 -3.37 28.14 -13.39
C LYS A 319 -4.13 28.57 -14.65
N PRO A 320 -5.34 28.08 -14.92
CA PRO A 320 -6.12 28.54 -16.06
C PRO A 320 -6.54 30.00 -15.87
N SER A 321 -6.61 30.77 -16.96
CA SER A 321 -6.96 32.20 -16.90
C SER A 321 -8.36 32.47 -16.32
N TYR A 322 -9.27 31.50 -16.46
CA TYR A 322 -10.65 31.57 -15.99
C TYR A 322 -10.83 31.14 -14.53
N LEU A 323 -9.78 30.70 -13.83
CA LEU A 323 -9.81 30.32 -12.41
C LEU A 323 -8.93 31.21 -11.56
N LYS A 324 -9.33 31.42 -10.30
CA LYS A 324 -8.52 32.18 -9.32
C LYS A 324 -7.26 31.42 -8.90
N ARG A 325 -7.34 30.09 -8.87
CA ARG A 325 -6.26 29.16 -8.47
C ARG A 325 -6.30 27.93 -9.37
N ARG A 326 -5.27 27.08 -9.29
CA ARG A 326 -5.25 25.77 -9.96
C ARG A 326 -6.37 24.86 -9.42
N PRO A 327 -6.95 23.97 -10.23
CA PRO A 327 -7.75 22.86 -9.72
C PRO A 327 -6.91 21.94 -8.83
N MET A 328 -7.56 21.15 -7.96
CA MET A 328 -6.84 20.20 -7.12
C MET A 328 -6.51 18.93 -7.91
N VAL A 329 -5.24 18.53 -7.89
CA VAL A 329 -4.71 17.40 -8.66
C VAL A 329 -3.74 16.61 -7.79
N LEU A 330 -3.99 15.32 -7.70
CA LEU A 330 -3.11 14.33 -7.10
C LEU A 330 -2.47 13.48 -8.19
N LEU A 331 -1.15 13.54 -8.27
CA LEU A 331 -0.34 12.76 -9.20
C LEU A 331 0.38 11.64 -8.44
N LEU A 332 0.21 10.40 -8.87
CA LEU A 332 0.84 9.22 -8.28
C LEU A 332 1.65 8.49 -9.35
N SER A 333 2.93 8.24 -9.09
CA SER A 333 3.76 7.45 -10.00
C SER A 333 5.04 6.99 -9.30
N ALA A 334 5.61 5.87 -9.74
CA ALA A 334 6.99 5.53 -9.37
C ALA A 334 8.00 6.38 -10.13
N ALA A 335 7.74 6.66 -11.42
CA ALA A 335 8.64 7.40 -12.32
C ALA A 335 8.30 8.88 -12.44
N SER A 336 9.33 9.67 -12.73
CA SER A 336 9.23 11.11 -13.00
C SER A 336 9.13 11.44 -14.48
N GLU A 337 9.34 10.46 -15.35
CA GLU A 337 9.46 10.64 -16.80
C GLU A 337 8.47 9.75 -17.56
N GLY A 338 7.81 10.33 -18.55
CA GLY A 338 7.03 9.64 -19.56
C GLY A 338 7.86 9.34 -20.81
N THR A 339 7.36 8.46 -21.67
CA THR A 339 7.87 8.32 -23.04
C THR A 339 6.70 8.18 -24.02
N ASP A 340 6.83 8.75 -25.21
CA ASP A 340 5.93 8.45 -26.31
C ASP A 340 6.32 7.16 -27.06
N GLN A 341 5.55 6.82 -28.10
CA GLN A 341 5.80 5.67 -28.97
C GLN A 341 7.13 5.74 -29.72
N GLN A 342 7.67 6.94 -29.92
CA GLN A 342 8.94 7.19 -30.62
C GLN A 342 10.13 7.11 -29.65
N GLY A 343 9.89 6.88 -28.36
CA GLY A 343 10.90 6.83 -27.31
C GLY A 343 11.38 8.21 -26.86
N ARG A 344 10.72 9.30 -27.27
CA ARG A 344 11.02 10.64 -26.75
C ARG A 344 10.63 10.68 -25.28
N THR A 345 11.54 11.15 -24.45
CA THR A 345 11.34 11.22 -22.99
C THR A 345 10.75 12.58 -22.61
N TYR A 346 9.70 12.57 -21.80
CA TYR A 346 9.03 13.76 -21.26
C TYR A 346 9.27 13.80 -19.75
N LEU A 347 9.83 14.91 -19.26
CA LEU A 347 10.10 15.08 -17.83
C LEU A 347 8.84 15.53 -17.08
N THR A 348 8.89 15.46 -15.74
CA THR A 348 7.87 16.06 -14.89
C THR A 348 7.73 17.56 -15.24
N PRO A 349 6.51 18.06 -15.55
CA PRO A 349 6.31 19.46 -15.88
C PRO A 349 6.79 20.40 -14.76
N ALA A 350 7.50 21.48 -15.12
CA ALA A 350 8.03 22.45 -14.16
C ALA A 350 6.95 23.14 -13.30
N ALA A 351 5.70 23.15 -13.76
CA ALA A 351 4.56 23.66 -13.00
C ALA A 351 4.21 22.82 -11.75
N VAL A 352 4.68 21.57 -11.69
CA VAL A 352 4.54 20.70 -10.51
C VAL A 352 5.66 21.05 -9.52
N THR A 353 5.35 21.86 -8.53
CA THR A 353 6.33 22.32 -7.51
C THR A 353 6.29 21.48 -6.24
N ALA A 354 5.12 21.00 -5.86
CA ALA A 354 4.90 20.15 -4.69
C ALA A 354 5.19 18.68 -5.03
N LYS A 355 6.47 18.30 -4.86
CA LYS A 355 7.01 16.96 -5.11
C LYS A 355 7.39 16.31 -3.79
N TYR A 356 6.81 15.15 -3.50
CA TYR A 356 7.03 14.43 -2.25
C TYR A 356 7.39 12.96 -2.51
N MET A 357 8.39 12.47 -1.80
CA MET A 357 8.55 11.04 -1.59
C MET A 357 7.55 10.61 -0.51
N TRP A 358 6.70 9.65 -0.85
CA TRP A 358 5.72 9.08 0.06
C TRP A 358 6.25 7.77 0.65
N THR A 359 6.40 7.76 1.97
CA THR A 359 6.72 6.60 2.79
C THR A 359 5.45 6.25 3.58
N PRO A 360 4.68 5.24 3.15
CA PRO A 360 3.44 4.87 3.83
C PRO A 360 3.70 4.61 5.31
N PRO A 361 2.84 5.12 6.22
CA PRO A 361 3.02 4.93 7.64
C PRO A 361 2.80 3.47 8.02
N ILE A 362 3.49 3.02 9.06
CA ILE A 362 3.23 1.73 9.69
C ILE A 362 1.99 1.93 10.60
N PRO A 363 0.84 1.32 10.32
CA PRO A 363 -0.33 1.38 11.20
C PRO A 363 -0.06 0.77 12.57
N HIS A 364 -0.90 1.11 13.54
CA HIS A 364 -0.89 0.41 14.82
C HIS A 364 -1.33 -1.04 14.62
N ALA A 365 -0.57 -1.97 15.19
CA ALA A 365 -0.78 -3.40 14.99
C ALA A 365 -2.17 -3.90 15.43
N ASN A 366 -2.78 -3.25 16.44
CA ASN A 366 -4.13 -3.56 16.91
C ASN A 366 -5.21 -3.41 15.81
N GLU A 367 -5.01 -2.51 14.84
CA GLU A 367 -5.95 -2.30 13.72
C GLU A 367 -5.92 -3.44 12.70
N LEU A 368 -4.86 -4.26 12.72
CA LEU A 368 -4.66 -5.36 11.77
C LEU A 368 -4.91 -6.75 12.38
N VAL A 369 -4.74 -6.93 13.70
CA VAL A 369 -4.92 -8.24 14.36
C VAL A 369 -6.28 -8.87 14.04
N ASP A 370 -7.37 -8.11 14.18
CA ASP A 370 -8.72 -8.62 13.94
C ASP A 370 -8.96 -8.90 12.45
N GLN A 371 -8.50 -8.00 11.57
CA GLN A 371 -8.60 -8.20 10.11
C GLN A 371 -7.84 -9.44 9.64
N LEU A 372 -6.66 -9.69 10.22
CA LEU A 372 -5.83 -10.85 9.93
C LEU A 372 -6.50 -12.13 10.43
N ALA A 373 -7.08 -12.12 11.63
CA ALA A 373 -7.82 -13.26 12.16
C ALA A 373 -9.05 -13.59 11.29
N GLU A 374 -9.76 -12.57 10.79
CA GLU A 374 -10.84 -12.73 9.80
C GLU A 374 -10.36 -13.36 8.48
N ALA A 375 -9.06 -13.24 8.19
CA ALA A 375 -8.39 -13.85 7.04
C ALA A 375 -7.60 -15.13 7.41
N ASP A 376 -7.93 -15.81 8.51
CA ASP A 376 -7.26 -17.02 9.01
C ASP A 376 -5.75 -16.85 9.30
N VAL A 377 -5.33 -15.65 9.69
CA VAL A 377 -3.96 -15.36 10.14
C VAL A 377 -3.99 -14.95 11.61
N TYR A 378 -3.50 -15.83 12.48
CA TYR A 378 -3.61 -15.68 13.93
C TYR A 378 -2.28 -15.19 14.50
N LEU A 379 -2.16 -13.89 14.70
CA LEU A 379 -0.95 -13.24 15.25
C LEU A 379 -1.26 -12.44 16.54
N SER A 380 -0.29 -12.37 17.44
CA SER A 380 -0.28 -11.37 18.52
C SER A 380 -0.07 -9.96 17.97
N GLN A 381 -0.43 -8.94 18.75
CA GLN A 381 -0.18 -7.54 18.35
C GLN A 381 1.32 -7.29 18.11
N ASP A 382 2.17 -7.81 19.00
CA ASP A 382 3.63 -7.65 18.88
C ASP A 382 4.19 -8.41 17.68
N ALA A 383 3.64 -9.58 17.34
CA ALA A 383 4.01 -10.31 16.13
C ALA A 383 3.62 -9.55 14.86
N VAL A 384 2.45 -8.90 14.83
CA VAL A 384 2.04 -8.05 13.70
C VAL A 384 2.99 -6.86 13.56
N ALA A 385 3.32 -6.18 14.67
CA ALA A 385 4.30 -5.08 14.66
C ALA A 385 5.65 -5.55 14.12
N PHE A 386 6.14 -6.69 14.60
CA PHE A 386 7.36 -7.34 14.11
C PHE A 386 7.35 -7.59 12.60
N PHE A 387 6.27 -8.14 12.04
CA PHE A 387 6.18 -8.37 10.59
C PHE A 387 6.11 -7.07 9.77
N MET A 388 5.46 -6.04 10.31
CA MET A 388 5.43 -4.72 9.68
C MET A 388 6.83 -4.10 9.63
N ASP A 389 7.59 -4.22 10.72
CA ASP A 389 8.99 -3.78 10.79
C ASP A 389 9.91 -4.62 9.92
N PHE A 390 9.79 -5.94 9.94
CA PHE A 390 10.52 -6.85 9.05
C PHE A 390 10.32 -6.51 7.57
N CYS A 391 9.12 -6.04 7.20
CA CYS A 391 8.78 -5.59 5.84
C CYS A 391 9.03 -4.10 5.60
N ALA A 392 9.55 -3.36 6.58
CA ALA A 392 9.77 -1.92 6.55
C ALA A 392 8.55 -1.10 6.12
N GLY A 393 7.37 -1.49 6.59
CA GLY A 393 6.10 -0.86 6.21
C GLY A 393 5.70 -1.09 4.74
N HIS A 394 6.44 -1.91 3.98
CA HIS A 394 6.14 -2.14 2.59
C HIS A 394 4.94 -3.08 2.45
N ARG A 395 3.77 -2.50 2.12
CA ARG A 395 2.47 -3.19 2.07
C ARG A 395 2.51 -4.55 1.38
N SER A 396 2.97 -4.63 0.13
CA SER A 396 2.94 -5.92 -0.57
C SER A 396 3.90 -6.98 0.00
N LEU A 397 5.00 -6.58 0.65
CA LEU A 397 5.88 -7.52 1.37
C LEU A 397 5.19 -8.05 2.62
N PHE A 398 4.52 -7.17 3.36
CA PHE A 398 3.73 -7.55 4.52
C PHE A 398 2.60 -8.52 4.14
N ILE A 399 1.81 -8.18 3.12
CA ILE A 399 0.72 -9.03 2.62
C ILE A 399 1.24 -10.42 2.22
N ARG A 400 2.37 -10.52 1.49
CA ARG A 400 2.96 -11.83 1.15
C ARG A 400 3.50 -12.59 2.37
N SER A 401 4.04 -11.88 3.36
CA SER A 401 4.44 -12.50 4.62
C SER A 401 3.23 -13.07 5.36
N MET A 402 2.08 -12.39 5.32
CA MET A 402 0.84 -12.90 5.91
C MET A 402 0.28 -14.12 5.16
N GLU A 403 0.40 -14.17 3.82
CA GLU A 403 0.08 -15.40 3.07
C GLU A 403 0.97 -16.58 3.50
N TRP A 404 2.25 -16.34 3.76
CA TRP A 404 3.15 -17.37 4.28
C TRP A 404 2.74 -17.85 5.68
N VAL A 405 2.43 -16.92 6.60
CA VAL A 405 1.92 -17.26 7.94
C VAL A 405 0.62 -18.05 7.83
N GLN A 406 -0.32 -17.61 6.99
CA GLN A 406 -1.59 -18.32 6.75
C GLN A 406 -1.35 -19.77 6.33
N GLN A 407 -0.39 -20.01 5.43
CA GLN A 407 -0.03 -21.35 4.98
C GLN A 407 0.62 -22.18 6.08
N LYS A 408 1.53 -21.59 6.87
CA LYS A 408 2.15 -22.27 8.02
C LYS A 408 1.14 -22.63 9.11
N GLN A 409 0.10 -21.83 9.27
CA GLN A 409 -1.00 -22.08 10.20
C GLN A 409 -2.08 -22.99 9.60
N SER A 410 -1.94 -23.43 8.34
CA SER A 410 -2.87 -24.39 7.75
C SER A 410 -2.76 -25.74 8.47
N GLY A 411 -3.78 -26.05 9.29
CA GLY A 411 -3.80 -27.23 10.15
C GLY A 411 -3.37 -26.99 11.61
N ASP A 412 -2.78 -25.83 11.92
CA ASP A 412 -2.46 -25.38 13.28
C ASP A 412 -2.87 -23.90 13.44
N SER A 413 -4.09 -23.67 13.94
CA SER A 413 -4.62 -22.32 14.20
C SER A 413 -4.04 -21.68 15.47
N THR A 414 -2.96 -22.24 16.03
CA THR A 414 -2.29 -21.65 17.18
C THR A 414 -1.76 -20.27 16.83
N ARG A 415 -2.21 -19.28 17.59
CA ARG A 415 -1.76 -17.90 17.48
C ARG A 415 -0.25 -17.80 17.68
N TRP A 416 0.45 -17.11 16.80
CA TRP A 416 1.88 -16.83 16.99
C TRP A 416 2.05 -15.58 17.85
N ASP A 417 2.76 -15.73 18.96
CA ASP A 417 3.32 -14.61 19.71
C ASP A 417 4.59 -14.07 19.02
N LEU A 418 5.17 -13.00 19.57
CA LEU A 418 6.40 -12.41 19.03
C LEU A 418 7.53 -13.43 18.96
N THR A 419 7.70 -14.25 19.99
CA THR A 419 8.77 -15.25 20.08
C THR A 419 8.65 -16.30 18.98
N ARG A 420 7.45 -16.86 18.76
CA ARG A 420 7.21 -17.82 17.67
C ARG A 420 7.42 -17.18 16.31
N ALA A 421 6.92 -15.95 16.09
CA ALA A 421 7.11 -15.23 14.84
C ALA A 421 8.60 -14.98 14.53
N GLN A 422 9.37 -14.54 15.53
CA GLN A 422 10.82 -14.38 15.42
C GLN A 422 11.53 -15.70 15.09
N GLY A 423 11.18 -16.78 15.80
CA GLY A 423 11.77 -18.10 15.58
C GLY A 423 11.48 -18.66 14.17
N GLU A 424 10.26 -18.51 13.66
CA GLU A 424 9.90 -18.98 12.32
C GLU A 424 10.57 -18.14 11.23
N VAL A 425 10.66 -16.82 11.38
CA VAL A 425 11.37 -15.94 10.43
C VAL A 425 12.88 -16.21 10.48
N SER A 426 13.46 -16.40 11.67
CA SER A 426 14.85 -16.81 11.86
C SER A 426 15.17 -18.11 11.13
N GLN A 427 14.38 -19.14 11.39
CA GLN A 427 14.57 -20.43 10.77
C GLN A 427 14.47 -20.32 9.24
N ALA A 428 13.46 -19.60 8.73
CA ALA A 428 13.36 -19.36 7.30
C ALA A 428 14.59 -18.62 6.76
N TRP A 429 15.05 -17.57 7.43
CA TRP A 429 16.20 -16.76 6.98
C TRP A 429 17.53 -17.53 6.99
N ASP A 430 17.74 -18.41 7.97
CA ASP A 430 18.96 -19.21 8.10
C ASP A 430 18.99 -20.39 7.12
N THR A 431 17.84 -21.03 6.86
CA THR A 431 17.77 -22.20 5.97
C THR A 431 17.58 -21.85 4.50
N ASP A 432 17.01 -20.69 4.21
CA ASP A 432 16.64 -20.29 2.86
C ASP A 432 17.65 -19.35 2.21
N ASN A 433 18.18 -19.77 1.07
CA ASN A 433 18.85 -18.88 0.13
C ASN A 433 17.80 -18.32 -0.83
N TRP A 434 17.78 -17.01 -1.06
CA TRP A 434 16.90 -16.39 -2.07
C TRP A 434 16.90 -17.17 -3.41
N THR A 435 17.98 -17.82 -3.81
CA THR A 435 18.05 -18.50 -5.09
C THR A 435 17.67 -19.99 -5.11
N GLU A 436 17.37 -20.60 -3.96
CA GLU A 436 17.09 -22.04 -3.79
C GLU A 436 15.80 -22.32 -3.01
N THR A 437 14.94 -21.31 -2.90
CA THR A 437 13.73 -21.36 -2.09
C THR A 437 12.57 -22.03 -2.79
N SER A 438 11.85 -22.88 -2.07
CA SER A 438 10.52 -23.33 -2.48
C SER A 438 9.53 -22.17 -2.44
N ASP A 439 8.48 -22.24 -3.25
CA ASP A 439 7.40 -21.23 -3.24
C ASP A 439 6.70 -21.12 -1.88
N ASP A 440 6.85 -22.13 -1.01
CA ASP A 440 6.24 -22.20 0.33
C ASP A 440 7.13 -21.64 1.45
N SER A 441 8.37 -21.27 1.13
CA SER A 441 9.25 -20.54 2.05
C SER A 441 8.88 -19.06 2.14
N LEU A 442 9.27 -18.39 3.22
CA LEU A 442 9.09 -16.94 3.37
C LEU A 442 9.77 -16.18 2.23
N MET A 443 11.02 -16.51 1.94
CA MET A 443 11.82 -15.90 0.87
C MET A 443 11.20 -16.13 -0.51
N GLY A 444 10.70 -17.34 -0.77
CA GLY A 444 9.99 -17.69 -2.00
C GLY A 444 8.74 -16.83 -2.20
N LYS A 445 7.92 -16.67 -1.15
CA LYS A 445 6.74 -15.77 -1.20
C LYS A 445 7.14 -14.33 -1.45
N LEU A 446 8.14 -13.81 -0.74
CA LEU A 446 8.62 -12.43 -0.86
C LEU A 446 9.14 -12.11 -2.27
N GLN A 447 9.81 -13.04 -2.93
CA GLN A 447 10.29 -12.86 -4.31
C GLN A 447 9.20 -12.72 -5.36
N THR A 448 7.97 -13.15 -5.06
CA THR A 448 6.84 -12.93 -5.98
C THR A 448 6.41 -11.46 -6.02
N VAL A 449 6.91 -10.62 -5.11
CA VAL A 449 6.57 -9.20 -5.04
C VAL A 449 7.50 -8.39 -5.94
N ARG A 450 6.92 -7.50 -6.74
CA ARG A 450 7.64 -6.56 -7.61
C ARG A 450 8.60 -5.61 -6.86
N ALA A 451 8.44 -5.48 -5.55
CA ALA A 451 9.34 -4.74 -4.68
C ALA A 451 10.66 -5.48 -4.41
N ILE A 452 10.75 -6.78 -4.69
CA ILE A 452 11.99 -7.56 -4.57
C ILE A 452 12.46 -8.03 -5.94
N ARG A 453 11.59 -8.69 -6.72
CA ARG A 453 11.93 -9.19 -8.05
C ARG A 453 11.13 -8.44 -9.10
N VAL A 454 11.82 -7.75 -10.00
CA VAL A 454 11.17 -6.99 -11.06
C VAL A 454 10.62 -7.91 -12.16
N ASN A 455 9.55 -7.45 -12.81
CA ASN A 455 8.89 -8.17 -13.91
C ASN A 455 9.38 -7.67 -15.29
N GLY A 456 8.91 -8.32 -16.36
CA GLY A 456 9.11 -7.85 -17.73
C GLY A 456 10.54 -8.03 -18.24
N ALA A 457 11.07 -7.02 -18.93
CA ALA A 457 12.35 -7.10 -19.64
C ALA A 457 13.58 -7.36 -18.75
N PHE A 458 13.45 -7.20 -17.43
CA PHE A 458 14.51 -7.43 -16.46
C PHE A 458 14.21 -8.56 -15.47
N SER A 459 13.18 -9.36 -15.75
CA SER A 459 12.79 -10.52 -14.92
C SER A 459 13.84 -11.64 -14.94
N ASP A 460 14.66 -11.68 -15.98
CA ASP A 460 15.84 -12.55 -16.09
C ASP A 460 17.08 -11.83 -15.57
N PRO A 461 17.79 -12.37 -14.56
CA PRO A 461 19.06 -11.82 -14.08
C PRO A 461 20.12 -11.58 -15.17
N GLN A 462 20.07 -12.31 -16.30
CA GLN A 462 20.95 -12.10 -17.45
C GLN A 462 20.66 -10.79 -18.19
N SER A 463 19.45 -10.26 -18.09
CA SER A 463 19.04 -9.01 -18.74
C SER A 463 19.27 -7.75 -17.90
N ILE A 464 19.78 -7.90 -16.67
CA ILE A 464 19.97 -6.79 -15.73
C ILE A 464 21.07 -5.84 -16.23
N PRO A 465 20.78 -4.52 -16.40
CA PRO A 465 21.74 -3.54 -16.88
C PRO A 465 22.93 -3.35 -15.94
N GLN A 466 24.11 -3.10 -16.50
CA GLN A 466 25.34 -2.83 -15.74
C GLN A 466 25.17 -1.68 -14.75
N GLN A 467 24.48 -0.60 -15.13
CA GLN A 467 24.28 0.56 -14.25
C GLN A 467 23.48 0.22 -12.98
N PHE A 468 22.58 -0.77 -13.03
CA PHE A 468 21.93 -1.24 -11.81
C PHE A 468 22.91 -2.06 -10.95
N VAL A 469 23.78 -2.86 -11.57
CA VAL A 469 24.85 -3.59 -10.88
C VAL A 469 25.83 -2.61 -10.22
N ASP A 470 26.19 -1.52 -10.88
CA ASP A 470 27.06 -0.48 -10.33
C ASP A 470 26.40 0.16 -9.09
N ILE A 471 25.11 0.51 -9.16
CA ILE A 471 24.37 1.04 -8.00
C ILE A 471 24.29 0.02 -6.88
N LEU A 472 24.03 -1.24 -7.23
CA LEU A 472 24.01 -2.33 -6.28
C LEU A 472 25.38 -2.48 -5.61
N CYS A 473 26.49 -2.37 -6.32
CA CYS A 473 27.81 -2.60 -5.75
C CYS A 473 28.43 -1.36 -5.07
N GLU A 474 28.20 -0.18 -5.59
CA GLU A 474 28.92 1.05 -5.20
C GLU A 474 28.00 2.08 -4.52
N GLY A 475 26.69 1.83 -4.52
CA GLY A 475 25.70 2.69 -3.89
C GLY A 475 25.10 3.74 -4.83
N PRO A 476 24.36 4.71 -4.28
CA PRO A 476 23.56 5.62 -5.09
C PRO A 476 24.37 6.53 -6.03
N THR A 477 23.90 6.68 -7.27
CA THR A 477 24.55 7.51 -8.30
C THR A 477 23.61 8.58 -8.86
N ALA A 478 24.18 9.72 -9.26
CA ALA A 478 23.46 10.77 -10.01
C ALA A 478 23.65 10.64 -11.54
N GLY A 479 24.59 9.80 -12.00
CA GLY A 479 25.07 9.74 -13.38
C GLY A 479 24.25 8.84 -14.32
N MET A 480 22.94 8.74 -14.12
CA MET A 480 22.09 7.86 -14.93
C MET A 480 21.38 8.62 -16.06
N ASP A 481 21.44 8.08 -17.28
CA ASP A 481 20.62 8.52 -18.41
C ASP A 481 19.12 8.53 -18.05
N ALA A 482 18.39 9.54 -18.50
CA ALA A 482 16.97 9.72 -18.17
C ALA A 482 16.10 8.55 -18.63
N ASN A 483 16.38 7.95 -19.80
CA ASN A 483 15.60 6.83 -20.31
C ASN A 483 15.84 5.54 -19.50
N LEU A 484 17.10 5.24 -19.18
CA LEU A 484 17.46 4.12 -18.31
C LEU A 484 16.92 4.32 -16.90
N ARG A 485 17.03 5.54 -16.34
CA ARG A 485 16.47 5.92 -15.04
C ARG A 485 14.99 5.68 -14.96
N ARG A 486 14.26 6.15 -15.97
CA ARG A 486 12.83 5.86 -16.12
C ARG A 486 12.57 4.36 -16.12
N LYS A 487 13.25 3.60 -16.99
CA LYS A 487 13.05 2.15 -17.11
C LYS A 487 13.28 1.44 -15.78
N LEU A 488 14.41 1.70 -15.11
CA LEU A 488 14.76 1.09 -13.82
C LEU A 488 13.77 1.47 -12.72
N THR A 489 13.31 2.72 -12.68
CA THR A 489 12.30 3.15 -11.70
C THR A 489 10.94 2.47 -11.94
N LEU A 490 10.48 2.41 -13.20
CA LEU A 490 9.17 1.82 -13.54
C LEU A 490 9.07 0.34 -13.21
N VAL A 491 10.16 -0.40 -13.44
CA VAL A 491 10.19 -1.83 -13.10
C VAL A 491 10.37 -2.07 -11.60
N GLY A 492 10.86 -1.06 -10.86
CA GLY A 492 10.98 -1.08 -9.39
C GLY A 492 12.41 -1.14 -8.86
N PHE A 493 13.43 -1.14 -9.71
CA PHE A 493 14.82 -1.27 -9.28
C PHE A 493 15.35 -0.10 -8.45
N THR A 494 15.04 1.12 -8.89
CA THR A 494 15.67 2.33 -8.33
C THR A 494 14.66 3.38 -7.91
N LEU A 495 15.04 4.16 -6.90
CA LEU A 495 14.31 5.33 -6.43
C LEU A 495 15.27 6.48 -6.13
N PRO A 496 14.80 7.74 -6.19
CA PRO A 496 15.55 8.87 -5.67
C PRO A 496 15.87 8.65 -4.20
N VAL A 497 17.11 8.94 -3.80
CA VAL A 497 17.53 8.90 -2.40
C VAL A 497 17.03 10.17 -1.72
N VAL A 498 16.22 9.99 -0.68
CA VAL A 498 15.84 11.07 0.22
C VAL A 498 17.09 11.44 1.05
N PRO A 499 17.54 12.70 1.03
CA PRO A 499 18.64 13.14 1.88
C PRO A 499 18.34 12.81 3.35
N ALA A 500 19.33 12.24 4.04
CA ALA A 500 19.22 12.02 5.48
C ALA A 500 19.00 13.38 6.16
N THR A 501 17.92 13.49 6.94
CA THR A 501 17.71 14.62 7.85
C THR A 501 17.86 14.10 9.27
N ASP A 502 18.14 15.00 10.23
CA ASP A 502 18.25 14.69 11.67
C ASP A 502 16.95 14.14 12.29
N ARG A 503 15.90 13.93 11.48
CA ARG A 503 14.58 13.47 11.89
C ARG A 503 14.23 12.17 11.18
N ILE A 504 13.43 11.35 11.88
CA ILE A 504 12.75 10.20 11.28
C ILE A 504 11.96 10.73 10.08
N PRO A 505 12.05 10.09 8.89
CA PRO A 505 11.38 10.57 7.70
C PRO A 505 9.89 10.76 7.96
N GLU A 506 9.38 11.95 7.65
CA GLU A 506 7.94 12.18 7.62
C GLU A 506 7.31 11.38 6.47
N GLU A 507 6.04 11.01 6.62
CA GLU A 507 5.29 10.27 5.60
C GLU A 507 5.38 10.92 4.21
N PHE A 508 5.31 12.25 4.14
CA PHE A 508 5.49 13.01 2.91
C PHE A 508 6.77 13.83 3.01
N THR A 509 7.89 13.30 2.52
CA THR A 509 9.16 14.02 2.55
C THR A 509 9.34 14.81 1.24
N PRO A 510 9.46 16.15 1.27
CA PRO A 510 9.71 16.95 0.08
C PRO A 510 10.98 16.52 -0.64
N LEU A 511 10.91 16.29 -1.95
CA LEU A 511 12.09 15.97 -2.76
C LEU A 511 11.90 16.41 -4.21
N ASP A 512 12.78 17.32 -4.66
CA ASP A 512 12.85 17.66 -6.08
C ASP A 512 13.81 16.74 -6.83
N TRP A 513 13.29 15.64 -7.38
CA TRP A 513 14.05 14.71 -8.21
C TRP A 513 14.50 15.28 -9.57
N ALA A 514 14.03 16.46 -9.97
CA ALA A 514 14.53 17.15 -11.16
C ALA A 514 15.81 17.96 -10.87
N LYS A 515 16.17 18.14 -9.59
CA LYS A 515 17.39 18.85 -9.20
C LYS A 515 18.62 18.09 -9.72
N LEU A 516 19.54 18.84 -10.35
CA LEU A 516 20.83 18.31 -10.79
C LEU A 516 21.57 17.69 -9.59
N GLY A 517 22.14 16.49 -9.78
CA GLY A 517 22.83 15.77 -8.71
C GLY A 517 21.94 14.90 -7.83
N THR A 518 20.63 14.81 -8.09
CA THR A 518 19.76 13.84 -7.40
C THR A 518 20.29 12.43 -7.61
N LYS A 519 20.63 11.76 -6.51
CA LYS A 519 21.12 10.38 -6.54
C LYS A 519 19.97 9.38 -6.55
N TYR A 520 20.17 8.26 -7.24
CA TYR A 520 19.27 7.13 -7.31
C TYR A 520 19.94 5.90 -6.72
N GLY A 521 19.28 5.26 -5.76
CA GLY A 521 19.71 4.04 -5.10
C GLY A 521 18.78 2.87 -5.41
N VAL A 522 19.13 1.68 -4.91
CA VAL A 522 18.22 0.52 -4.93
C VAL A 522 16.95 0.87 -4.16
N ALA A 523 15.78 0.48 -4.67
CA ALA A 523 14.50 0.93 -4.14
C ALA A 523 14.24 0.52 -2.68
N ASN A 524 14.79 -0.61 -2.22
CA ASN A 524 14.76 -1.05 -0.82
C ASN A 524 15.86 -2.09 -0.53
N TYR A 525 16.11 -2.34 0.75
CA TYR A 525 17.15 -3.26 1.25
C TYR A 525 16.89 -4.74 0.89
N MET A 526 15.63 -5.20 0.91
CA MET A 526 15.29 -6.59 0.55
C MET A 526 15.63 -6.87 -0.92
N MET A 527 15.35 -5.92 -1.81
CA MET A 527 15.74 -5.99 -3.21
C MET A 527 17.27 -6.04 -3.37
N ALA A 528 18.00 -5.23 -2.61
CA ALA A 528 19.46 -5.24 -2.64
C ALA A 528 20.00 -6.62 -2.20
N SER A 529 19.47 -7.18 -1.11
CA SER A 529 19.81 -8.52 -0.62
C SER A 529 19.54 -9.59 -1.68
N TYR A 530 18.34 -9.60 -2.25
CA TYR A 530 17.94 -10.54 -3.30
C TYR A 530 18.86 -10.49 -4.52
N TYR A 531 19.04 -9.31 -5.13
CA TYR A 531 19.80 -9.20 -6.38
C TYR A 531 21.29 -9.42 -6.19
N ARG A 532 21.86 -9.10 -5.01
CA ARG A 532 23.25 -9.48 -4.71
C ARG A 532 23.44 -10.99 -4.78
N GLN A 533 22.58 -11.75 -4.10
CA GLN A 533 22.67 -13.21 -4.11
C GLN A 533 22.34 -13.81 -5.48
N ALA A 534 21.29 -13.30 -6.14
CA ALA A 534 20.88 -13.77 -7.46
C ALA A 534 21.96 -13.55 -8.52
N LEU A 535 22.59 -12.38 -8.54
CA LEU A 535 23.67 -12.06 -9.47
C LEU A 535 24.99 -12.74 -9.10
N ALA A 536 25.30 -12.88 -7.81
CA ALA A 536 26.48 -13.64 -7.36
C ALA A 536 26.40 -15.09 -7.84
N LYS A 537 25.23 -15.73 -7.70
CA LYS A 537 25.04 -17.11 -8.14
C LYS A 537 24.95 -17.27 -9.65
N LYS A 538 24.16 -16.44 -10.34
CA LYS A 538 23.85 -16.64 -11.77
C LYS A 538 24.84 -16.00 -12.74
N ARG A 539 25.61 -15.02 -12.27
CA ARG A 539 26.54 -14.24 -13.09
C ARG A 539 27.86 -13.98 -12.36
N GLN A 540 28.17 -14.71 -11.29
CA GLN A 540 29.44 -14.60 -10.57
C GLN A 540 29.78 -13.16 -10.17
N LEU A 541 28.75 -12.38 -9.75
CA LEU A 541 28.97 -11.03 -9.23
C LEU A 541 29.94 -11.08 -8.04
N THR A 542 31.02 -10.32 -8.16
CA THR A 542 32.01 -10.10 -7.11
C THR A 542 32.25 -8.62 -6.94
N VAL A 543 32.59 -8.26 -5.71
CA VAL A 543 32.90 -6.89 -5.28
C VAL A 543 34.26 -6.90 -4.60
N ASP A 544 35.01 -5.83 -4.80
CA ASP A 544 36.22 -5.57 -4.04
C ASP A 544 35.86 -4.59 -2.93
N VAL A 545 36.15 -4.99 -1.69
CA VAL A 545 35.98 -4.15 -0.52
C VAL A 545 37.38 -3.78 -0.08
N ASP A 546 37.64 -2.48 0.07
CA ASP A 546 38.84 -2.01 0.73
C ASP A 546 38.96 -2.70 2.10
N ARG A 547 40.15 -3.12 2.49
CA ARG A 547 40.36 -3.90 3.73
C ARG A 547 41.13 -3.13 4.79
N SER A 548 41.39 -1.85 4.55
CA SER A 548 42.25 -1.03 5.40
C SER A 548 41.45 0.09 6.09
N PRO A 549 40.54 -0.24 7.04
CA PRO A 549 39.90 0.78 7.84
C PRO A 549 40.92 1.57 8.66
N THR A 550 40.67 2.86 8.83
CA THR A 550 41.55 3.81 9.54
C THR A 550 41.10 4.12 10.96
N SER A 551 39.88 3.72 11.33
CA SER A 551 39.26 3.92 12.65
C SER A 551 38.25 2.82 12.95
N CYS A 552 37.77 2.73 14.20
CA CYS A 552 36.72 1.78 14.55
C CYS A 552 35.38 2.19 13.92
N THR A 553 35.09 3.48 13.76
CA THR A 553 33.94 3.96 12.99
C THR A 553 34.02 3.47 11.55
N ASP A 554 35.16 3.67 10.87
CA ASP A 554 35.39 3.21 9.49
C ASP A 554 35.22 1.69 9.38
N LEU A 555 35.75 0.93 10.34
CA LEU A 555 35.53 -0.53 10.41
C LEU A 555 34.04 -0.87 10.54
N LEU A 556 33.30 -0.24 11.47
CA LEU A 556 31.87 -0.49 11.66
C LEU A 556 31.05 -0.14 10.42
N LEU A 557 31.34 0.96 9.72
CA LEU A 557 30.61 1.38 8.52
C LEU A 557 30.75 0.41 7.33
N ARG A 558 31.74 -0.49 7.37
CA ARG A 558 31.84 -1.59 6.40
C ARG A 558 30.78 -2.66 6.67
N ALA A 559 30.43 -2.90 7.93
CA ALA A 559 29.49 -3.94 8.35
C ALA A 559 28.02 -3.48 8.41
N LEU A 560 27.76 -2.28 8.96
CA LEU A 560 26.39 -1.76 9.18
C LEU A 560 25.44 -1.91 7.98
N PRO A 561 25.88 -1.66 6.72
CA PRO A 561 25.01 -1.78 5.56
C PRO A 561 24.46 -3.19 5.30
N TYR A 562 25.04 -4.22 5.93
CA TYR A 562 24.63 -5.62 5.80
C TYR A 562 23.87 -6.13 7.03
N LEU A 563 23.72 -5.32 8.09
CA LEU A 563 23.00 -5.70 9.29
C LEU A 563 21.50 -5.52 9.08
N LEU A 564 20.90 -6.38 8.26
CA LEU A 564 19.44 -6.37 8.05
C LEU A 564 18.71 -6.76 9.34
N PHE A 565 17.43 -6.44 9.41
CA PHE A 565 16.58 -6.79 10.55
C PHE A 565 16.68 -8.27 10.95
N ALA A 566 16.55 -9.18 9.98
CA ALA A 566 16.67 -10.61 10.24
C ALA A 566 18.10 -11.01 10.67
N ASP A 567 19.13 -10.33 10.16
CA ASP A 567 20.51 -10.60 10.56
C ASP A 567 20.80 -10.21 12.02
N VAL A 568 20.08 -9.24 12.58
CA VAL A 568 20.25 -8.84 13.98
C VAL A 568 19.26 -9.58 14.89
N VAL A 569 17.99 -9.59 14.54
CA VAL A 569 16.90 -10.09 15.40
C VAL A 569 16.79 -11.62 15.36
N ALA A 570 17.20 -12.25 14.26
CA ALA A 570 16.96 -13.66 14.01
C ALA A 570 18.15 -14.58 14.37
N ILE A 571 19.25 -14.06 14.95
CA ILE A 571 20.43 -14.86 15.33
C ILE A 571 20.19 -15.86 16.49
N GLN A 572 18.99 -15.94 17.06
CA GLN A 572 18.66 -16.99 18.03
C GLN A 572 17.99 -18.19 17.34
N GLY A 573 18.81 -19.21 17.05
CA GLY A 573 18.41 -20.52 16.58
C GLY A 573 19.22 -21.64 17.23
N ASP A 574 19.42 -21.61 18.55
CA ASP A 574 19.94 -22.77 19.28
C ASP A 574 18.81 -23.58 19.94
N LYS A 575 18.97 -24.91 19.88
CA LYS A 575 18.03 -26.03 20.13
C LYS A 575 17.23 -26.06 21.44
N PHE A 576 17.24 -25.00 22.26
CA PHE A 576 16.59 -24.98 23.57
C PHE A 576 15.80 -23.68 23.76
N GLY A 577 14.56 -23.66 23.28
CA GLY A 577 13.47 -22.75 23.71
C GLY A 577 13.87 -21.33 24.06
N ILE A 578 13.82 -20.44 23.06
CA ILE A 578 14.23 -19.04 23.21
C ILE A 578 13.13 -18.23 23.90
N ARG A 579 13.49 -17.54 24.99
CA ARG A 579 12.88 -16.26 25.39
C ARG A 579 13.75 -15.17 24.79
N SER A 580 13.20 -14.32 23.92
CA SER A 580 13.86 -13.05 23.63
C SER A 580 13.60 -12.12 24.81
N ASP A 581 14.55 -12.08 25.74
CA ASP A 581 14.65 -10.91 26.60
C ASP A 581 15.02 -9.77 25.64
N VAL A 582 14.06 -8.91 25.31
CA VAL A 582 14.35 -7.64 24.63
C VAL A 582 14.91 -6.66 25.67
N SER A 583 15.77 -5.73 25.25
CA SER A 583 16.23 -4.67 26.15
C SER A 583 15.05 -3.83 26.65
N GLN A 584 15.26 -3.01 27.68
CA GLN A 584 14.25 -2.06 28.16
C GLN A 584 13.78 -1.06 27.08
N GLU A 585 14.53 -0.92 25.99
CA GLU A 585 14.20 -0.09 24.84
C GLU A 585 13.46 -0.83 23.72
N GLU A 586 13.05 -2.10 23.93
CA GLU A 586 12.44 -2.96 22.91
C GLU A 586 13.36 -3.25 21.70
N LEU A 587 14.66 -3.00 21.87
CA LEU A 587 15.71 -3.35 20.91
C LEU A 587 16.35 -4.70 21.29
N PRO A 588 16.91 -5.44 20.32
CA PRO A 588 17.81 -6.56 20.60
C PRO A 588 18.95 -6.15 21.54
N PHE A 589 19.44 -7.08 22.37
CA PHE A 589 20.64 -6.82 23.18
C PHE A 589 21.90 -6.62 22.34
N GLU A 590 22.92 -6.04 22.97
CA GLU A 590 24.21 -5.69 22.35
C GLU A 590 24.86 -6.87 21.61
N VAL A 591 24.77 -8.06 22.21
CA VAL A 591 25.35 -9.30 21.67
C VAL A 591 24.83 -9.64 20.27
N HIS A 592 23.58 -9.30 19.97
CA HIS A 592 22.98 -9.58 18.65
C HIS A 592 23.62 -8.71 17.57
N TYR A 593 23.78 -7.41 17.85
CA TYR A 593 24.46 -6.48 16.95
C TYR A 593 25.93 -6.86 16.75
N THR A 594 26.63 -7.21 17.83
CA THR A 594 28.06 -7.53 17.75
C THR A 594 28.30 -8.87 17.05
N HIS A 595 27.48 -9.88 17.27
CA HIS A 595 27.55 -11.14 16.51
C HIS A 595 27.30 -10.92 15.01
N ALA A 596 26.26 -10.18 14.65
CA ALA A 596 25.96 -9.86 13.25
C ALA A 596 27.11 -9.07 12.61
N ALA A 597 27.65 -8.07 13.31
CA ALA A 597 28.81 -7.29 12.85
C ALA A 597 30.07 -8.15 12.70
N VAL A 598 30.39 -9.02 13.66
CA VAL A 598 31.52 -9.95 13.56
C VAL A 598 31.39 -10.84 12.34
N ARG A 599 30.19 -11.40 12.07
CA ARG A 599 29.93 -12.25 10.91
C ARG A 599 30.23 -11.52 9.60
N GLU A 600 29.72 -10.30 9.45
CA GLU A 600 29.92 -9.51 8.23
C GLU A 600 31.37 -9.00 8.08
N LEU A 601 31.99 -8.52 9.16
CA LEU A 601 33.40 -8.11 9.14
C LEU A 601 34.32 -9.29 8.81
N LYS A 602 34.01 -10.49 9.29
CA LYS A 602 34.79 -11.68 8.95
C LYS A 602 34.80 -11.98 7.46
N ARG A 603 33.67 -11.72 6.78
CA ARG A 603 33.52 -11.83 5.33
C ARG A 603 34.19 -10.67 4.57
N LEU A 604 34.09 -9.45 5.08
CA LEU A 604 34.49 -8.23 4.37
C LEU A 604 35.97 -7.86 4.56
N VAL A 605 36.45 -7.89 5.80
CA VAL A 605 37.80 -7.44 6.19
C VAL A 605 38.72 -8.56 6.66
N GLY A 606 38.17 -9.74 7.03
CA GLY A 606 38.97 -10.92 7.36
C GLY A 606 39.02 -11.24 8.86
N SER A 607 40.18 -11.18 9.50
CA SER A 607 40.37 -11.72 10.87
C SER A 607 39.61 -10.92 11.95
N THR A 608 38.34 -11.26 12.14
CA THR A 608 37.44 -10.63 13.13
C THR A 608 36.71 -11.68 13.97
N ASN A 609 36.72 -11.54 15.29
CA ASN A 609 36.03 -12.43 16.25
C ASN A 609 35.63 -11.67 17.53
N SER A 610 34.81 -12.27 18.39
CA SER A 610 34.75 -11.88 19.80
C SER A 610 35.89 -12.55 20.57
N LEU A 611 36.49 -11.84 21.54
CA LEU A 611 37.51 -12.39 22.43
C LEU A 611 36.96 -12.47 23.84
N GLU A 612 36.97 -13.66 24.45
CA GLU A 612 36.58 -13.83 25.85
C GLU A 612 37.74 -14.46 26.64
N SER A 613 38.28 -13.69 27.59
CA SER A 613 39.29 -14.18 28.52
C SER A 613 39.06 -13.62 29.91
N THR A 614 38.95 -14.51 30.89
CA THR A 614 38.83 -14.15 32.31
C THR A 614 39.99 -13.29 32.82
N LYS A 615 41.17 -13.39 32.19
CA LYS A 615 42.37 -12.63 32.57
C LYS A 615 42.67 -11.43 31.67
N LYS A 616 42.26 -11.46 30.40
CA LYS A 616 42.64 -10.45 29.40
C LYS A 616 41.49 -9.53 28.96
N GLY A 617 40.26 -9.80 29.40
CA GLY A 617 39.06 -9.03 29.06
C GLY A 617 38.17 -9.71 28.00
N LYS A 618 36.91 -9.25 27.90
CA LYS A 618 35.88 -9.76 26.97
C LYS A 618 35.54 -8.70 25.91
N VAL A 619 36.28 -8.67 24.80
CA VAL A 619 36.03 -7.70 23.72
C VAL A 619 34.94 -8.24 22.79
N ASP A 620 33.89 -7.47 22.56
CA ASP A 620 32.76 -7.91 21.74
C ASP A 620 33.13 -8.06 20.25
N ILE A 621 33.87 -7.08 19.69
CA ILE A 621 34.39 -7.14 18.32
C ILE A 621 35.89 -6.84 18.36
N TYR A 622 36.69 -7.81 17.93
CA TYR A 622 38.13 -7.66 17.82
C TYR A 622 38.59 -8.03 16.41
N THR A 623 39.26 -7.09 15.73
CA THR A 623 39.77 -7.27 14.37
C THR A 623 41.27 -7.05 14.32
N THR A 624 41.98 -7.94 13.63
CA THR A 624 43.39 -7.79 13.29
C THR A 624 43.55 -7.73 11.77
N LEU A 625 44.14 -6.66 11.26
CA LEU A 625 44.43 -6.48 9.84
C LEU A 625 45.77 -7.12 9.44
N GLU A 626 46.01 -7.26 8.14
CA GLU A 626 47.23 -7.87 7.58
C GLU A 626 48.51 -7.09 7.92
N ASP A 627 48.40 -5.76 8.09
CA ASP A 627 49.50 -4.88 8.51
C ASP A 627 49.80 -4.96 10.03
N GLY A 628 49.05 -5.80 10.76
CA GLY A 628 49.15 -5.96 12.21
C GLY A 628 48.29 -4.98 13.01
N SER A 629 47.53 -4.10 12.35
CA SER A 629 46.67 -3.14 13.03
C SER A 629 45.54 -3.84 13.79
N THR A 630 45.25 -3.37 15.02
CA THR A 630 44.27 -4.01 15.91
C THR A 630 43.16 -3.06 16.33
N PHE A 631 41.92 -3.54 16.27
CA PHE A 631 40.71 -2.81 16.59
C PHE A 631 39.95 -3.54 17.69
N ALA A 632 39.62 -2.85 18.78
CA ALA A 632 38.80 -3.37 19.86
C ALA A 632 37.55 -2.51 20.05
N ILE A 633 36.37 -3.12 19.92
CA ILE A 633 35.08 -2.47 20.10
C ILE A 633 34.29 -3.19 21.21
N GLU A 634 33.83 -2.40 22.17
CA GLU A 634 32.96 -2.83 23.27
C GLU A 634 31.57 -2.25 23.04
N ALA A 635 30.52 -3.05 23.21
CA ALA A 635 29.14 -2.61 23.05
C ALA A 635 28.40 -2.49 24.39
N VAL A 636 27.51 -1.48 24.48
CA VAL A 636 26.62 -1.28 25.63
C VAL A 636 25.30 -0.65 25.19
N MET A 637 24.16 -1.12 25.72
CA MET A 637 22.87 -0.47 25.50
C MET A 637 22.83 0.86 26.28
N SER A 638 22.28 1.90 25.67
CA SER A 638 22.00 3.19 26.34
C SER A 638 21.12 3.02 27.58
N SER A 639 20.14 2.12 27.53
CA SER A 639 19.23 1.81 28.64
C SER A 639 19.91 1.33 29.91
N ARG A 640 21.15 0.84 29.86
CA ARG A 640 21.92 0.48 31.06
C ARG A 640 22.41 1.69 31.86
N GLY A 641 22.24 2.90 31.32
CA GLY A 641 22.51 4.16 31.99
C GLY A 641 24.00 4.54 32.05
N ALA A 642 24.25 5.81 32.38
CA ALA A 642 25.58 6.42 32.33
C ALA A 642 26.65 5.67 33.16
N THR A 643 26.28 5.12 34.32
CA THR A 643 27.19 4.33 35.16
C THR A 643 27.68 3.07 34.46
N SER A 644 26.81 2.36 33.73
CA SER A 644 27.21 1.18 32.96
C SER A 644 28.09 1.59 31.78
N ILE A 645 27.69 2.64 31.05
CA ILE A 645 28.45 3.17 29.91
C ILE A 645 29.88 3.55 30.35
N ALA A 646 30.03 4.25 31.48
CA ALA A 646 31.33 4.58 32.06
C ALA A 646 32.15 3.33 32.40
N LYS A 647 31.55 2.32 33.04
CA LYS A 647 32.24 1.05 33.34
C LYS A 647 32.74 0.31 32.11
N HIS A 648 31.98 0.31 31.01
CA HIS A 648 32.41 -0.29 29.75
C HIS A 648 33.56 0.51 29.12
N ARG A 649 33.46 1.85 29.13
CA ARG A 649 34.54 2.74 28.68
C ARG A 649 35.83 2.56 29.48
N ASP A 650 35.76 2.35 30.78
CA ASP A 650 36.93 2.23 31.64
C ASP A 650 37.71 0.93 31.43
N ARG A 651 37.12 -0.08 30.76
CA ARG A 651 37.84 -1.31 30.38
C ARG A 651 39.03 -1.04 29.45
N PHE A 652 38.93 0.00 28.62
CA PHE A 652 40.00 0.41 27.69
C PHE A 652 41.24 1.01 28.37
N GLU A 653 41.10 1.46 29.62
CA GLU A 653 42.19 2.01 30.44
C GLU A 653 42.73 0.99 31.44
N SER A 654 42.06 -0.16 31.61
CA SER A 654 42.49 -1.18 32.55
C SER A 654 43.72 -1.92 32.06
N ALA A 655 44.87 -1.69 32.71
CA ALA A 655 46.13 -2.37 32.39
C ALA A 655 46.04 -3.91 32.52
N SER A 656 45.12 -4.44 33.32
CA SER A 656 44.91 -5.89 33.46
C SER A 656 44.12 -6.47 32.28
N MET A 657 43.32 -5.66 31.58
CA MET A 657 42.50 -6.10 30.46
C MET A 657 43.26 -5.89 29.13
N THR A 658 44.32 -6.67 28.94
CA THR A 658 45.27 -6.48 27.83
C THR A 658 44.65 -6.51 26.44
N ASN A 659 43.53 -7.23 26.25
CA ASN A 659 42.83 -7.25 24.95
C ASN A 659 42.27 -5.87 24.56
N TYR A 660 41.92 -5.04 25.54
CA TYR A 660 41.51 -3.66 25.28
C TYR A 660 42.69 -2.69 25.33
N ALA A 661 43.55 -2.83 26.35
CA ALA A 661 44.62 -1.88 26.60
C ALA A 661 45.64 -1.80 25.45
N HIS A 662 45.95 -2.94 24.81
CA HIS A 662 46.95 -3.04 23.74
C HIS A 662 46.40 -2.86 22.33
N ALA A 663 45.08 -2.77 22.15
CA ALA A 663 44.50 -2.48 20.84
C ALA A 663 44.91 -1.08 20.38
N GLN A 664 45.29 -0.94 19.11
CA GLN A 664 45.70 0.35 18.54
C GLN A 664 44.51 1.29 18.34
N HIS A 665 43.39 0.75 17.87
CA HIS A 665 42.13 1.46 17.71
C HIS A 665 41.11 0.95 18.73
N LYS A 666 40.46 1.86 19.44
CA LYS A 666 39.58 1.57 20.58
C LYS A 666 38.27 2.32 20.42
N CYS A 667 37.15 1.62 20.57
CA CYS A 667 35.84 2.23 20.44
C CYS A 667 34.82 1.67 21.43
N LEU A 668 34.03 2.59 22.00
CA LEU A 668 32.81 2.24 22.70
C LEU A 668 31.61 2.43 21.75
N LEU A 669 30.93 1.33 21.44
CA LEU A 669 29.68 1.30 20.71
C LEU A 669 28.50 1.37 21.69
N ILE A 670 27.69 2.41 21.60
CA ILE A 670 26.48 2.61 22.40
C ILE A 670 25.27 2.36 21.50
N ILE A 671 24.40 1.43 21.87
CA ILE A 671 23.24 1.05 21.04
C ILE A 671 21.97 1.54 21.73
N GLY A 672 21.07 2.21 21.00
CA GLY A 672 19.85 2.75 21.60
C GLY A 672 18.95 3.52 20.65
N LYS A 673 17.95 4.22 21.18
CA LYS A 673 17.03 5.06 20.37
C LYS A 673 17.67 6.39 19.95
N CYS A 674 17.25 6.90 18.78
CA CYS A 674 17.77 8.11 18.13
C CYS A 674 17.70 9.38 19.00
N GLY A 675 16.65 9.54 19.82
CA GLY A 675 16.35 10.80 20.54
C GLY A 675 17.46 11.33 21.46
N ASP A 676 18.01 10.47 22.32
CA ASP A 676 18.99 10.88 23.35
C ASP A 676 20.45 10.55 22.97
N MET A 677 20.65 9.87 21.83
CA MET A 677 21.93 9.27 21.49
C MET A 677 23.05 10.30 21.34
N ARG A 678 22.78 11.46 20.72
CA ARG A 678 23.77 12.53 20.58
C ARG A 678 24.27 13.02 21.95
N GLU A 679 23.36 13.19 22.91
CA GLU A 679 23.69 13.66 24.25
C GLU A 679 24.47 12.59 25.03
N ILE A 680 24.02 11.33 24.96
CA ILE A 680 24.69 10.20 25.59
C ILE A 680 26.13 10.08 25.09
N VAL A 681 26.32 10.04 23.77
CA VAL A 681 27.65 10.00 23.13
C VAL A 681 28.49 11.21 23.51
N GLY A 682 27.90 12.40 23.52
CA GLY A 682 28.57 13.65 23.88
C GLY A 682 29.13 13.67 25.31
N LYS A 683 28.41 13.05 26.26
CA LYS A 683 28.79 12.98 27.68
C LYS A 683 29.87 11.93 28.00
N VAL A 684 30.13 10.98 27.11
CA VAL A 684 31.18 9.98 27.33
C VAL A 684 32.54 10.66 27.37
N ARG A 685 33.35 10.31 28.37
CA ARG A 685 34.71 10.83 28.55
C ARG A 685 35.62 10.44 27.37
N ASP A 686 36.36 11.41 26.87
CA ASP A 686 37.33 11.31 25.77
C ASP A 686 38.46 10.29 26.02
N GLY A 687 39.25 9.99 24.99
CA GLY A 687 40.42 9.09 25.04
C GLY A 687 40.26 7.81 24.22
N ILE A 688 39.05 7.55 23.72
CA ILE A 688 38.70 6.53 22.74
C ILE A 688 37.68 7.11 21.76
N GLU A 689 37.45 6.43 20.64
CA GLU A 689 36.31 6.74 19.78
C GLU A 689 35.01 6.29 20.44
N VAL A 690 33.94 7.07 20.29
CA VAL A 690 32.61 6.71 20.80
C VAL A 690 31.63 6.76 19.64
N VAL A 691 30.96 5.64 19.39
CA VAL A 691 29.97 5.49 18.33
C VAL A 691 28.62 5.20 18.97
N GLY A 692 27.65 6.10 18.82
CA GLY A 692 26.25 5.82 19.05
C GLY A 692 25.62 5.21 17.81
N LEU A 693 24.90 4.11 17.98
CA LEU A 693 24.17 3.42 16.92
C LEU A 693 22.68 3.39 17.27
N ALA A 694 21.88 4.08 16.47
CA ALA A 694 20.44 4.10 16.59
C ALA A 694 19.78 3.44 15.37
N PRO A 695 19.39 2.15 15.46
CA PRO A 695 18.62 1.51 14.40
C PRO A 695 17.26 2.19 14.24
N ASN A 696 16.77 2.30 13.02
CA ASN A 696 15.33 2.52 12.84
C ASN A 696 14.55 1.24 13.22
N PRO A 697 13.24 1.32 13.54
CA PRO A 697 12.46 0.16 14.03
C PRO A 697 12.53 -1.07 13.13
N SER A 698 12.62 -0.84 11.81
CA SER A 698 12.65 -1.87 10.77
C SER A 698 14.07 -2.33 10.37
N HIS A 699 15.12 -1.83 11.04
CA HIS A 699 16.56 -2.02 10.73
C HIS A 699 16.87 -1.95 9.22
N THR A 700 16.23 -1.02 8.53
CA THR A 700 16.55 -0.68 7.13
C THR A 700 17.69 0.32 7.01
N GLY A 701 18.11 0.85 8.15
CA GLY A 701 19.23 1.75 8.27
C GLY A 701 19.50 2.12 9.73
N TYR A 702 20.63 2.81 9.92
CA TYR A 702 21.16 3.17 11.21
C TYR A 702 21.51 4.65 11.21
N TYR A 703 21.02 5.38 12.22
CA TYR A 703 21.59 6.68 12.57
C TYR A 703 22.84 6.44 13.40
N VAL A 704 23.97 6.99 12.95
CA VAL A 704 25.28 6.82 13.56
C VAL A 704 25.71 8.16 14.11
N TYR A 705 26.16 8.18 15.37
CA TYR A 705 26.68 9.34 16.08
C TYR A 705 28.13 9.07 16.42
N VAL A 706 29.05 9.91 15.99
CA VAL A 706 30.48 9.67 16.19
C VAL A 706 31.06 10.83 16.99
N LYS A 707 31.73 10.50 18.08
CA LYS A 707 32.55 11.43 18.85
C LYS A 707 34.00 10.99 18.80
N ARG A 708 34.85 11.89 18.34
CA ARG A 708 36.31 11.81 18.47
C ARG A 708 36.79 12.76 19.57
N GLN A 709 37.97 12.46 20.12
CA GLN A 709 38.60 13.25 21.18
C GLN A 709 38.67 14.74 20.81
N GLY A 710 38.18 15.61 21.71
CA GLY A 710 38.18 17.06 21.51
C GLY A 710 37.24 17.60 20.42
N GLU A 711 36.48 16.75 19.74
CA GLU A 711 35.61 17.12 18.64
C GLU A 711 34.11 17.09 19.04
N LYS A 712 33.29 17.79 18.25
CA LYS A 712 31.82 17.73 18.40
C LYS A 712 31.31 16.39 17.88
N VAL A 713 30.17 15.95 18.41
CA VAL A 713 29.46 14.77 17.91
C VAL A 713 28.93 15.06 16.50
N VAL A 714 29.41 14.32 15.51
CA VAL A 714 28.84 14.31 14.15
C VAL A 714 27.88 13.13 14.02
N ASP A 715 26.95 13.22 13.09
CA ASP A 715 25.95 12.20 12.89
C ASP A 715 25.46 12.13 11.45
N PHE A 716 25.02 10.94 11.06
CA PHE A 716 24.61 10.62 9.70
C PHE A 716 23.81 9.32 9.65
N HIS A 717 23.10 9.09 8.55
CA HIS A 717 22.31 7.87 8.34
C HIS A 717 23.00 6.92 7.35
N ILE A 718 23.04 5.63 7.70
CA ILE A 718 23.58 4.54 6.90
C ILE A 718 22.46 3.55 6.55
N PRO A 719 22.03 3.46 5.29
CA PRO A 719 21.02 2.48 4.88
C PRO A 719 21.61 1.08 4.79
N CYS A 720 20.76 0.08 5.02
CA CYS A 720 21.07 -1.34 4.89
C CYS A 720 21.02 -1.81 3.42
N ASP A 721 21.77 -1.18 2.53
CA ASP A 721 21.80 -1.49 1.09
C ASP A 721 22.89 -2.50 0.70
N GLY A 722 23.65 -3.02 1.68
CA GLY A 722 24.77 -3.93 1.49
C GLY A 722 26.01 -3.31 0.83
N VAL A 723 26.13 -1.98 0.82
CA VAL A 723 27.31 -1.30 0.27
C VAL A 723 28.25 -0.94 1.41
N ALA A 724 29.38 -1.64 1.56
CA ALA A 724 30.38 -1.28 2.56
C ALA A 724 30.86 0.18 2.37
N ARG A 725 30.91 0.95 3.46
CA ARG A 725 31.27 2.37 3.43
C ARG A 725 32.56 2.64 4.17
N GLY A 726 33.29 3.64 3.71
CA GLY A 726 34.44 4.23 4.39
C GLY A 726 34.03 5.48 5.14
N PHE A 727 34.77 5.80 6.20
CA PHE A 727 34.60 7.02 6.98
C PHE A 727 35.94 7.76 7.09
N SER A 728 35.93 9.07 6.82
CA SER A 728 37.09 9.93 7.04
C SER A 728 36.68 11.27 7.62
N TRP A 729 37.49 11.79 8.53
CA TRP A 729 37.34 13.15 9.04
C TRP A 729 37.87 14.17 8.03
N LYS A 730 37.29 15.36 8.03
CA LYS A 730 37.68 16.52 7.20
C LYS A 730 37.94 17.72 8.09
N ASP A 731 38.83 18.59 7.62
CA ASP A 731 39.18 19.83 8.32
C ASP A 731 38.13 20.95 8.11
N GLU A 732 37.29 20.82 7.08
CA GLU A 732 36.27 21.80 6.69
C GLU A 732 34.87 21.17 6.67
N GLU A 733 33.82 21.99 6.73
CA GLU A 733 32.43 21.49 6.66
C GLU A 733 32.08 20.90 5.27
N PRO A 734 31.42 19.72 5.21
CA PRO A 734 31.09 18.85 6.34
C PRO A 734 32.36 18.18 6.90
N PHE A 735 32.55 18.22 8.23
CA PHE A 735 33.74 17.73 8.95
C PHE A 735 34.00 16.22 8.81
N PHE A 736 33.26 15.53 7.96
CA PHE A 736 33.43 14.13 7.65
C PHE A 736 33.02 13.86 6.20
N GLU A 737 33.54 12.77 5.66
CA GLU A 737 33.12 12.21 4.38
C GLU A 737 32.80 10.72 4.55
N ILE A 738 31.65 10.34 3.99
CA ILE A 738 31.27 8.93 3.82
C ILE A 738 31.39 8.62 2.33
N SER A 739 32.22 7.65 2.02
CA SER A 739 32.46 7.18 0.66
C SER A 739 32.18 5.69 0.56
N SER A 740 32.04 5.17 -0.66
CA SER A 740 31.97 3.72 -0.84
C SER A 740 33.35 3.12 -0.57
N ALA A 741 33.42 2.17 0.36
CA ALA A 741 34.58 1.29 0.54
C ALA A 741 34.48 0.03 -0.33
N GLN A 742 33.38 -0.12 -1.08
CA GLN A 742 33.13 -1.22 -2.00
C GLN A 742 33.15 -0.72 -3.45
N LYS A 743 33.78 -1.49 -4.33
CA LYS A 743 33.77 -1.27 -5.77
C LYS A 743 33.30 -2.52 -6.50
N PHE A 744 32.66 -2.30 -7.65
CA PHE A 744 32.39 -3.38 -8.57
C PHE A 744 33.72 -3.99 -9.04
N LYS A 745 33.87 -5.31 -8.93
CA LYS A 745 35.04 -6.03 -9.42
C LYS A 745 34.74 -6.69 -10.76
N TYR A 746 33.75 -7.58 -10.74
CA TYR A 746 33.44 -8.40 -11.89
C TYR A 746 32.03 -8.96 -11.80
N ILE A 747 31.39 -9.07 -12.95
CA ILE A 747 30.21 -9.89 -13.17
C ILE A 747 30.35 -10.50 -14.56
N GLU A 748 30.00 -11.78 -14.70
CA GLU A 748 29.89 -12.38 -16.02
C GLU A 748 28.91 -11.55 -16.86
N PRO A 749 29.26 -11.26 -18.12
CA PRO A 749 28.34 -10.66 -19.04
C PRO A 749 27.04 -11.45 -18.99
N GLY A 750 25.95 -10.72 -18.79
CA GLY A 750 24.64 -11.32 -18.94
C GLY A 750 24.63 -11.99 -20.31
N GLY A 751 24.21 -13.27 -20.38
CA GLY A 751 24.08 -13.98 -21.63
C GLY A 751 23.21 -13.15 -22.55
N ALA A 752 23.84 -12.31 -23.37
CA ALA A 752 23.18 -11.59 -24.41
C ALA A 752 22.83 -12.68 -25.41
N ALA A 753 21.67 -13.32 -25.22
CA ALA A 753 20.92 -13.67 -26.39
C ALA A 753 20.87 -12.34 -27.16
N PRO A 754 21.51 -12.22 -28.35
CA PRO A 754 21.19 -11.10 -29.20
C PRO A 754 19.67 -11.12 -29.22
N GLN A 755 19.04 -10.01 -28.83
CA GLN A 755 17.65 -9.82 -29.20
C GLN A 755 17.69 -9.78 -30.72
N ARG A 756 17.68 -10.96 -31.36
CA ARG A 756 17.06 -11.12 -32.65
C ARG A 756 15.68 -10.56 -32.39
N PRO A 757 15.32 -9.44 -33.04
CA PRO A 757 14.01 -8.88 -32.84
C PRO A 757 13.03 -10.03 -33.02
N PRO A 758 12.00 -10.14 -32.16
CA PRO A 758 11.10 -11.27 -32.19
C PRO A 758 10.67 -11.47 -33.66
N ALA A 759 10.90 -12.67 -34.16
CA ALA A 759 10.62 -13.01 -35.54
C ALA A 759 9.44 -13.96 -35.53
N VAL A 760 8.47 -13.71 -36.40
CA VAL A 760 7.41 -14.68 -36.68
C VAL A 760 7.96 -15.66 -37.71
N TRP A 761 8.06 -16.93 -37.35
CA TRP A 761 8.47 -17.95 -38.31
C TRP A 761 7.26 -18.37 -39.12
N VAL A 762 7.35 -18.19 -40.44
CA VAL A 762 6.30 -18.52 -41.40
C VAL A 762 6.77 -19.68 -42.26
N CYS A 763 5.90 -20.65 -42.53
CA CYS A 763 6.12 -21.69 -43.53
C CYS A 763 4.92 -21.79 -44.47
N GLN A 764 5.15 -22.20 -45.71
CA GLN A 764 4.07 -22.57 -46.62
C GLN A 764 3.43 -23.88 -46.11
N LEU A 765 2.11 -24.01 -46.27
CA LEU A 765 1.35 -25.20 -45.88
C LEU A 765 0.84 -25.90 -47.14
N GLY A 766 1.12 -27.19 -47.24
CA GLY A 766 0.53 -28.09 -48.23
C GLY A 766 -0.60 -28.92 -47.62
N SER A 767 -1.57 -29.30 -48.46
CA SER A 767 -2.59 -30.29 -48.11
C SER A 767 -2.17 -31.65 -48.69
N PRO A 768 -1.77 -32.64 -47.88
CA PRO A 768 -1.47 -33.98 -48.34
C PRO A 768 -2.71 -34.85 -48.60
N GLY A 769 -3.91 -34.25 -48.73
CA GLY A 769 -5.18 -34.96 -48.84
C GLY A 769 -5.84 -35.20 -47.47
N SER A 770 -7.16 -34.96 -47.43
CA SER A 770 -8.21 -35.17 -46.39
C SER A 770 -7.90 -35.19 -44.87
N GLY A 771 -6.68 -34.87 -44.40
CA GLY A 771 -6.26 -35.11 -43.01
C GLY A 771 -5.52 -33.97 -42.29
N GLY A 772 -5.42 -32.76 -42.87
CA GLY A 772 -4.82 -31.57 -42.22
C GLY A 772 -3.64 -30.96 -43.00
N PHE A 773 -3.12 -29.82 -42.53
CA PHE A 773 -2.01 -29.11 -43.19
C PHE A 773 -0.64 -29.61 -42.72
N GLN A 774 0.32 -29.74 -43.65
CA GLN A 774 1.74 -29.99 -43.36
C GLN A 774 2.62 -28.87 -43.93
N PRO A 775 3.78 -28.55 -43.32
CA PRO A 775 4.73 -27.59 -43.90
C PRO A 775 5.22 -28.05 -45.28
N ALA A 776 4.96 -27.28 -46.32
CA ALA A 776 5.42 -27.48 -47.69
C ALA A 776 6.59 -26.52 -47.97
N GLY A 777 7.74 -26.75 -47.32
CA GLY A 777 8.95 -25.95 -47.49
C GLY A 777 9.58 -25.50 -46.17
N ASN A 778 10.73 -24.83 -46.28
CA ASN A 778 11.47 -24.33 -45.12
C ASN A 778 10.76 -23.11 -44.50
N ALA A 779 10.70 -23.09 -43.17
CA ALA A 779 10.23 -21.92 -42.45
C ALA A 779 11.23 -20.76 -42.60
N PHE A 780 10.72 -19.53 -42.76
CA PHE A 780 11.53 -18.32 -42.82
C PHE A 780 11.02 -17.28 -41.82
N PRO A 781 11.92 -16.44 -41.26
CA PRO A 781 11.54 -15.46 -40.25
C PRO A 781 10.98 -14.19 -40.89
N ILE A 782 9.91 -13.61 -40.34
CA ILE A 782 9.46 -12.24 -40.60
C ILE A 782 9.87 -11.37 -39.42
N ASN A 783 10.66 -10.32 -39.68
CA ASN A 783 11.20 -9.40 -38.69
C ASN A 783 11.08 -7.96 -39.22
N PRO A 784 10.51 -7.01 -38.44
CA PRO A 784 9.94 -7.18 -37.09
C PRO A 784 8.65 -8.00 -37.07
N VAL A 785 8.21 -8.47 -35.88
CA VAL A 785 6.89 -9.12 -35.72
C VAL A 785 5.80 -8.21 -36.31
N PRO A 786 5.04 -8.65 -37.31
CA PRO A 786 3.97 -7.84 -37.87
C PRO A 786 2.87 -7.60 -36.84
N GLN A 787 2.33 -6.39 -36.82
CA GLN A 787 1.33 -5.96 -35.82
C GLN A 787 -0.03 -6.65 -35.98
N ASN A 788 -0.34 -7.18 -37.17
CA ASN A 788 -1.56 -7.92 -37.46
C ASN A 788 -1.38 -8.85 -38.69
N ILE A 789 -2.43 -9.64 -38.99
CA ILE A 789 -2.43 -10.61 -40.09
C ILE A 789 -2.30 -9.93 -41.47
N ALA A 790 -2.83 -8.72 -41.66
CA ALA A 790 -2.70 -8.01 -42.94
C ALA A 790 -1.24 -7.63 -43.22
N TYR A 791 -0.54 -7.06 -42.23
CA TYR A 791 0.89 -6.78 -42.34
C TYR A 791 1.73 -8.05 -42.49
N LEU A 792 1.33 -9.15 -41.86
CA LEU A 792 2.01 -10.43 -42.02
C LEU A 792 1.90 -10.94 -43.47
N LYS A 793 0.72 -10.84 -44.10
CA LYS A 793 0.51 -11.21 -45.49
C LYS A 793 1.37 -10.40 -46.46
N GLU A 794 1.39 -9.08 -46.28
CA GLU A 794 2.25 -8.18 -47.07
C GLU A 794 3.73 -8.53 -46.92
N ALA A 795 4.18 -8.78 -45.68
CA ALA A 795 5.56 -9.15 -45.39
C ALA A 795 5.95 -10.51 -46.00
N ILE A 796 5.03 -11.48 -46.03
CA ILE A 796 5.25 -12.78 -46.70
C ILE A 796 5.37 -12.60 -48.21
N LYS A 797 4.48 -11.84 -48.84
CA LYS A 797 4.53 -11.56 -50.29
C LYS A 797 5.81 -10.82 -50.67
N GLN A 798 6.22 -9.82 -49.90
CA GLN A 798 7.49 -9.12 -50.12
C GLN A 798 8.72 -10.03 -49.97
N LYS A 799 8.68 -10.96 -49.02
CA LYS A 799 9.82 -11.83 -48.71
C LYS A 799 9.94 -13.04 -49.63
N ASN A 800 8.83 -13.48 -50.22
CA ASN A 800 8.81 -14.61 -51.14
C ASN A 800 7.97 -14.34 -52.42
N PRO A 801 8.31 -13.30 -53.20
CA PRO A 801 7.49 -12.82 -54.31
C PRO A 801 7.38 -13.82 -55.47
N ASN A 802 8.33 -14.76 -55.58
CA ASN A 802 8.36 -15.76 -56.64
C ASN A 802 7.51 -17.00 -56.33
N THR A 803 7.12 -17.20 -55.06
CA THR A 803 6.33 -18.36 -54.61
C THR A 803 4.90 -17.96 -54.26
N VAL A 804 4.66 -16.69 -53.86
CA VAL A 804 3.31 -16.17 -53.60
C VAL A 804 2.73 -15.63 -54.89
N SER A 805 1.85 -16.41 -55.51
CA SER A 805 1.20 -16.08 -56.79
C SER A 805 -0.01 -15.17 -56.65
N CYS A 806 -0.65 -15.18 -55.47
CA CYS A 806 -1.84 -14.38 -55.18
C CYS A 806 -1.51 -12.99 -54.58
N ASP A 807 -2.52 -12.13 -54.46
CA ASP A 807 -2.37 -10.90 -53.69
C ASP A 807 -2.28 -11.16 -52.18
N ALA A 808 -1.57 -10.30 -51.45
CA ALA A 808 -1.38 -10.47 -50.01
C ALA A 808 -2.72 -10.61 -49.27
N TYR A 809 -3.72 -9.78 -49.58
CA TYR A 809 -5.06 -9.89 -49.00
C TYR A 809 -5.74 -11.23 -49.32
N GLN A 810 -5.34 -11.90 -50.40
CA GLN A 810 -5.89 -13.18 -50.84
C GLN A 810 -5.28 -14.40 -50.13
N MET A 811 -4.15 -14.27 -49.43
CA MET A 811 -3.53 -15.40 -48.74
C MET A 811 -4.38 -15.94 -47.59
N ASP A 812 -4.32 -17.25 -47.35
CA ASP A 812 -4.87 -17.85 -46.14
C ASP A 812 -3.76 -18.05 -45.09
N ILE A 813 -3.99 -17.53 -43.88
CA ILE A 813 -3.02 -17.57 -42.78
C ILE A 813 -3.55 -18.47 -41.66
N TYR A 814 -2.71 -19.41 -41.24
CA TYR A 814 -2.98 -20.34 -40.14
C TYR A 814 -1.99 -20.13 -39.00
N ARG A 815 -2.46 -20.26 -37.75
CA ARG A 815 -1.62 -20.27 -36.55
C ARG A 815 -1.54 -21.68 -36.00
N ARG A 816 -0.35 -22.11 -35.56
CA ARG A 816 -0.20 -23.39 -34.86
C ARG A 816 -0.59 -23.23 -33.39
N LYS A 817 -1.65 -23.92 -32.96
CA LYS A 817 -2.14 -23.95 -31.57
C LYS A 817 -2.36 -25.42 -31.16
N ASP A 818 -1.76 -25.83 -30.04
CA ASP A 818 -1.86 -27.20 -29.51
C ASP A 818 -1.56 -28.30 -30.54
N GLY A 819 -0.54 -28.05 -31.36
CA GLY A 819 -0.11 -28.96 -32.43
C GLY A 819 -0.98 -28.95 -33.70
N ARG A 820 -2.09 -28.21 -33.74
CA ARG A 820 -3.00 -28.10 -34.90
C ARG A 820 -2.92 -26.73 -35.56
N TRP A 821 -3.18 -26.67 -36.87
CA TRP A 821 -3.27 -25.43 -37.63
C TRP A 821 -4.70 -24.88 -37.57
N VAL A 822 -4.87 -23.66 -37.05
CA VAL A 822 -6.16 -22.97 -36.93
C VAL A 822 -6.13 -21.74 -37.83
N LYS A 823 -7.15 -21.58 -38.68
CA LYS A 823 -7.25 -20.43 -39.59
C LYS A 823 -7.49 -19.15 -38.79
N GLU A 824 -6.68 -18.11 -39.03
CA GLU A 824 -6.86 -16.79 -38.40
C GLU A 824 -7.80 -15.95 -39.27
N THR A 825 -9.09 -15.92 -38.92
CA THR A 825 -10.12 -15.18 -39.66
C THR A 825 -10.41 -13.81 -39.04
N ARG A 826 -10.07 -12.74 -39.75
CA ARG A 826 -10.72 -11.42 -39.63
C ARG A 826 -10.93 -10.80 -41.01
N MET A 827 -12.01 -11.24 -41.69
CA MET A 827 -12.89 -10.54 -42.66
C MET A 827 -13.61 -11.55 -43.58
N SER A 828 -14.79 -11.14 -44.07
CA SER A 828 -15.93 -11.93 -44.54
C SER A 828 -15.72 -12.82 -45.78
N SER A 829 -16.38 -13.98 -45.72
CA SER A 829 -16.37 -15.12 -46.65
C SER A 829 -17.05 -14.90 -48.02
N SER A 830 -17.04 -13.71 -48.60
CA SER A 830 -17.75 -13.45 -49.84
C SER A 830 -16.95 -12.57 -50.78
N LEU A 831 -16.11 -13.17 -51.62
CA LEU A 831 -15.57 -12.63 -52.89
C LEU A 831 -14.51 -13.61 -53.46
N ARG A 832 -14.86 -14.84 -53.91
CA ARG A 832 -13.96 -15.67 -54.76
C ARG A 832 -14.69 -16.62 -55.72
N ASN A 833 -14.06 -16.82 -56.89
CA ASN A 833 -14.44 -17.72 -57.99
C ASN A 833 -13.33 -18.75 -58.34
N THR A 834 -12.29 -18.94 -57.51
CA THR A 834 -11.24 -19.94 -57.75
C THR A 834 -10.71 -20.57 -56.44
N ASP A 835 -10.18 -21.80 -56.55
CA ASP A 835 -10.03 -22.76 -55.44
C ASP A 835 -8.58 -22.88 -54.91
N GLU A 836 -7.61 -22.20 -55.52
CA GLU A 836 -6.20 -22.34 -55.20
C GLU A 836 -5.71 -21.14 -54.38
N ALA A 837 -5.57 -21.31 -53.06
CA ALA A 837 -4.95 -20.33 -52.19
C ALA A 837 -3.53 -20.77 -51.81
N ASP A 838 -2.57 -19.85 -51.93
CA ASP A 838 -1.29 -19.98 -51.25
C ASP A 838 -1.52 -19.97 -49.73
N CYS A 839 -1.41 -21.13 -49.10
CA CYS A 839 -1.65 -21.32 -47.67
C CYS A 839 -0.33 -21.17 -46.91
N TYR A 840 -0.32 -20.34 -45.86
CA TYR A 840 0.85 -20.16 -45.00
C TYR A 840 0.49 -20.30 -43.53
N GLY A 841 1.39 -20.92 -42.78
CA GLY A 841 1.30 -21.14 -41.34
C GLY A 841 2.36 -20.31 -40.61
N PHE A 842 2.03 -19.76 -39.44
CA PHE A 842 3.01 -19.10 -38.57
C PHE A 842 3.05 -19.65 -37.14
N MET A 843 4.22 -19.52 -36.52
CA MET A 843 4.48 -19.85 -35.13
C MET A 843 4.97 -18.60 -34.39
N LEU A 844 4.37 -18.32 -33.23
CA LEU A 844 4.84 -17.29 -32.32
C LEU A 844 5.99 -17.85 -31.44
N PRO A 845 7.01 -17.05 -31.10
CA PRO A 845 8.03 -17.47 -30.15
C PRO A 845 7.39 -17.84 -28.81
N ALA A 846 7.93 -18.86 -28.14
CA ALA A 846 7.33 -19.52 -26.97
C ALA A 846 7.09 -18.64 -25.71
N GLY A 847 7.27 -17.32 -25.79
CA GLY A 847 6.95 -16.35 -24.73
C GLY A 847 5.86 -15.33 -25.08
N ALA A 848 5.30 -15.33 -26.30
CA ALA A 848 4.30 -14.35 -26.74
C ALA A 848 2.84 -14.81 -26.55
N ALA A 849 2.60 -16.06 -26.14
CA ALA A 849 1.26 -16.65 -26.08
C ALA A 849 0.38 -16.14 -24.91
N GLY A 850 0.92 -15.31 -24.01
CA GLY A 850 0.19 -14.72 -22.88
C GLY A 850 -0.24 -13.26 -23.04
N ALA A 851 0.01 -12.64 -24.19
CA ALA A 851 -0.31 -11.24 -24.45
C ALA A 851 -1.18 -11.10 -25.71
N THR A 852 -2.42 -11.60 -25.63
CA THR A 852 -3.51 -11.24 -26.55
C THR A 852 -4.78 -11.04 -25.75
#